data_AF-A0A8B7AUP9-F1
#
_entry.id   AF-A0A8B7AUP9-F1
#
_cell.length_a   1.000
_cell.length_b   1.000
_cell.length_c   1.000
_cell.angle_alpha   90.00
_cell.angle_beta   90.00
_cell.angle_gamma   90.00
#
_symmetry.space_group_name_H-M   'P 1'
#
loop_
_entity.id
_entity.type
_entity.pdbx_description
1 polymer ?
#
loop_
_entity_poly.entity_id
_entity_poly.type
_entity_poly.pdbx_seq_one_letter_code
_entity_poly.pdbx_strand_id
1 'polypeptide(L)'
;MAYYGKCIKMVIEQLSKFRPEKDSPEQFLEAVSLDLQPLSPLKRAFILEVLSGCLEYRKLLKVVVDAFYVRDGRICLWVDYTLFEVICYLATFQLEELGFQLFCNIVKSQPPDKMRTFLKFFFNPLHLCSWIKDEWSLVYDTAHVKENWIDPLMRWQPEVHELISELEAVLANRVHLVKTKAKVTEPKEFKLTAPRPRAIPVPEPVPVVAKPRPVPQSTYQPPKEQQLLEMTKRRNRWKAEELLLKASLEELHCAMPRPRGACKDRMGGSKKQLRFQVPPRIRRMPKLTFYEPNNVPVKLNAAAILREGALYQRRVEKELQRVDKLVDGAGDFSEFLEWQKKMRARDREEQVAAEECRRLRGKLSHEEAVLARQNLVQENKQKAEQKKEETAELMQQCAERRLQEERSMKELVDQVIEAQKNVKVAQTKLLKGRRQAAQELMKESRELLQRSAQEAKEQQRQQCVLISQLRAMETQPTRKGKLVDLTQIPGYGLEGEMSIVELRERLALLKETQQRAQEEKRDQIIQSKRARNQELQDAMQRVSLCRAAMGRAAALRWEEKKGPAAAPGAQDERVLALRRRIAEKAAERRELAAALHVATPRAVRPKPRVSGGGAQWAERLAGGGRAGPGSDRTRRGAVGERRQVQ
;
A
#
# COMPACT_ATOMS: atom_id res chain seq x y z
N MET A 1 41.06 14.34 -12.33
CA MET A 1 39.79 13.69 -11.94
C MET A 1 38.82 13.42 -13.10
N ALA A 2 38.01 14.38 -13.58
CA ALA A 2 36.87 14.08 -14.48
C ALA A 2 37.20 13.61 -15.92
N TYR A 3 38.46 13.66 -16.36
CA TYR A 3 38.92 13.24 -17.68
C TYR A 3 38.91 11.71 -17.85
N TYR A 4 39.71 11.00 -17.05
CA TYR A 4 39.83 9.54 -17.13
C TYR A 4 38.53 8.82 -16.77
N GLY A 5 37.75 9.38 -15.84
CA GLY A 5 36.42 8.86 -15.50
C GLY A 5 35.41 8.90 -16.67
N LYS A 6 35.60 9.76 -17.68
CA LYS A 6 34.82 9.73 -18.94
C LYS A 6 35.38 8.70 -19.93
N CYS A 7 36.71 8.57 -20.00
CA CYS A 7 37.35 7.59 -20.89
C CYS A 7 37.00 6.15 -20.48
N ILE A 8 37.09 5.81 -19.19
CA ILE A 8 36.69 4.48 -18.68
C ILE A 8 35.20 4.19 -18.92
N LYS A 9 34.31 5.19 -18.76
CA LYS A 9 32.89 5.01 -19.08
C LYS A 9 32.68 4.65 -20.55
N MET A 10 33.40 5.31 -21.46
CA MET A 10 33.36 4.98 -22.89
C MET A 10 33.89 3.56 -23.15
N VAL A 11 35.00 3.15 -22.51
CA VAL A 11 35.52 1.77 -22.59
C VAL A 11 34.46 0.76 -22.13
N ILE A 12 33.82 0.99 -20.98
CA ILE A 12 32.74 0.13 -20.44
C ILE A 12 31.55 0.06 -21.39
N GLU A 13 31.10 1.20 -21.91
CA GLU A 13 29.98 1.27 -22.86
C GLU A 13 30.27 0.48 -24.14
N GLN A 14 31.51 0.51 -24.65
CA GLN A 14 31.89 -0.29 -25.82
C GLN A 14 32.06 -1.78 -25.48
N LEU A 15 32.76 -2.15 -24.40
CA LEU A 15 32.88 -3.55 -23.96
C LEU A 15 31.51 -4.22 -23.73
N SER A 16 30.49 -3.47 -23.29
CA SER A 16 29.13 -3.98 -23.10
C SER A 16 28.42 -4.37 -24.41
N LYS A 17 28.86 -3.84 -25.55
CA LYS A 17 28.32 -4.17 -26.88
C LYS A 17 28.96 -5.43 -27.48
N PHE A 18 30.21 -5.72 -27.14
CA PHE A 18 31.01 -6.79 -27.74
C PHE A 18 30.52 -8.20 -27.36
N ARG A 19 30.22 -9.02 -28.38
CA ARG A 19 29.73 -10.40 -28.24
C ARG A 19 30.79 -11.41 -28.71
N PRO A 20 31.43 -12.15 -27.78
CA PRO A 20 32.56 -13.03 -28.13
C PRO A 20 32.17 -14.24 -29.02
N GLU A 21 30.88 -14.53 -29.17
CA GLU A 21 30.37 -15.60 -30.05
C GLU A 21 30.13 -15.14 -31.50
N LYS A 22 30.20 -13.82 -31.77
CA LYS A 22 29.72 -13.23 -33.04
C LYS A 22 30.65 -12.19 -33.63
N ASP A 23 31.33 -11.43 -32.79
CA ASP A 23 32.13 -10.29 -33.19
C ASP A 23 33.62 -10.67 -33.09
N SER A 24 34.40 -10.51 -34.17
CA SER A 24 35.85 -10.63 -34.09
C SER A 24 36.46 -9.37 -33.43
N PRO A 25 37.50 -9.49 -32.60
CA PRO A 25 38.04 -8.34 -31.86
C PRO A 25 38.60 -7.25 -32.77
N GLU A 26 39.27 -7.61 -33.87
CA GLU A 26 39.85 -6.67 -34.84
C GLU A 26 38.77 -5.81 -35.51
N GLN A 27 37.77 -6.43 -36.14
CA GLN A 27 36.66 -5.71 -36.79
C GLN A 27 35.84 -4.87 -35.80
N PHE A 28 35.72 -5.32 -34.54
CA PHE A 28 35.07 -4.55 -33.49
C PHE A 28 35.90 -3.30 -33.11
N LEU A 29 37.21 -3.43 -32.97
CA LEU A 29 38.11 -2.30 -32.71
C LEU A 29 38.11 -1.30 -33.87
N GLU A 30 38.08 -1.76 -35.12
CA GLU A 30 37.93 -0.88 -36.29
C GLU A 30 36.60 -0.10 -36.26
N ALA A 31 35.48 -0.78 -36.02
CA ALA A 31 34.17 -0.13 -35.91
C ALA A 31 34.12 0.90 -34.77
N VAL A 32 34.64 0.55 -33.59
CA VAL A 32 34.75 1.49 -32.45
C VAL A 32 35.72 2.63 -32.75
N SER A 33 36.78 2.38 -33.52
CA SER A 33 37.72 3.42 -33.96
C SER A 33 37.06 4.44 -34.90
N LEU A 34 36.10 4.02 -35.73
CA LEU A 34 35.25 4.91 -36.52
C LEU A 34 34.28 5.73 -35.63
N ASP A 35 33.56 5.07 -34.71
CA ASP A 35 32.64 5.72 -33.77
C ASP A 35 33.33 6.80 -32.90
N LEU A 36 34.62 6.60 -32.57
CA LEU A 36 35.41 7.47 -31.71
C LEU A 36 36.19 8.57 -32.47
N GLN A 37 36.02 8.70 -33.79
CA GLN A 37 36.61 9.80 -34.58
C GLN A 37 36.38 11.23 -34.03
N PRO A 38 35.22 11.62 -33.46
CA PRO A 38 35.02 12.98 -32.95
C PRO A 38 35.75 13.28 -31.62
N LEU A 39 36.50 12.33 -31.06
CA LEU A 39 37.31 12.54 -29.86
C LEU A 39 38.74 12.97 -30.19
N SER A 40 39.33 13.76 -29.29
CA SER A 40 40.75 14.15 -29.36
C SER A 40 41.68 12.91 -29.47
N PRO A 41 42.71 12.93 -30.32
CA PRO A 41 43.48 11.73 -30.68
C PRO A 41 44.08 10.99 -29.47
N LEU A 42 44.60 11.72 -28.48
CA LEU A 42 45.13 11.14 -27.23
C LEU A 42 44.08 10.37 -26.41
N LYS A 43 42.81 10.77 -26.44
CA LYS A 43 41.72 10.00 -25.80
C LYS A 43 41.39 8.76 -26.60
N ARG A 44 41.36 8.87 -27.93
CA ARG A 44 41.04 7.76 -28.83
C ARG A 44 42.10 6.67 -28.74
N ALA A 45 43.39 7.03 -28.75
CA ALA A 45 44.50 6.10 -28.52
C ALA A 45 44.33 5.34 -27.19
N PHE A 46 44.26 6.06 -26.07
CA PHE A 46 44.07 5.47 -24.74
C PHE A 46 42.81 4.58 -24.62
N ILE A 47 41.68 5.00 -25.21
CA ILE A 47 40.46 4.19 -25.19
C ILE A 47 40.62 2.91 -26.03
N LEU A 48 41.25 2.98 -27.21
CA LEU A 48 41.46 1.82 -28.07
C LEU A 48 42.48 0.83 -27.50
N GLU A 49 43.56 1.32 -26.90
CA GLU A 49 44.60 0.53 -26.23
C GLU A 49 44.07 -0.22 -25.00
N VAL A 50 43.28 0.46 -24.17
CA VAL A 50 42.61 -0.21 -23.04
C VAL A 50 41.54 -1.18 -23.52
N LEU A 51 40.85 -0.88 -24.63
CA LEU A 51 39.88 -1.81 -25.22
C LEU A 51 40.55 -3.07 -25.82
N SER A 52 41.63 -2.93 -26.60
CA SER A 52 42.30 -4.06 -27.23
C SER A 52 42.87 -5.02 -26.18
N GLY A 53 43.59 -4.49 -25.18
CA GLY A 53 44.13 -5.31 -24.10
C GLY A 53 43.04 -5.97 -23.23
N CYS A 54 41.90 -5.31 -22.99
CA CYS A 54 40.76 -5.94 -22.32
C CYS A 54 40.11 -7.07 -23.14
N LEU A 55 40.20 -7.04 -24.48
CA LEU A 55 39.70 -8.08 -25.37
C LEU A 55 40.69 -9.25 -25.48
N GLU A 56 41.98 -8.96 -25.60
CA GLU A 56 43.07 -9.94 -25.67
C GLU A 56 43.18 -10.76 -24.38
N TYR A 57 43.38 -10.10 -23.24
CA TYR A 57 43.59 -10.77 -21.95
C TYR A 57 42.30 -11.16 -21.23
N ARG A 58 41.15 -11.08 -21.92
CA ARG A 58 39.81 -11.27 -21.33
C ARG A 58 39.67 -12.55 -20.50
N LYS A 59 40.32 -13.65 -20.90
CA LYS A 59 40.30 -14.92 -20.14
C LYS A 59 40.93 -14.76 -18.75
N LEU A 60 42.08 -14.10 -18.64
CA LEU A 60 42.78 -13.87 -17.37
C LEU A 60 42.04 -12.89 -16.46
N LEU A 61 41.48 -11.82 -17.06
CA LEU A 61 40.71 -10.80 -16.34
C LEU A 61 39.45 -11.41 -15.71
N LYS A 62 38.74 -12.27 -16.47
CA LYS A 62 37.55 -12.98 -15.97
C LYS A 62 37.83 -13.85 -14.76
N VAL A 63 38.92 -14.62 -14.75
CA VAL A 63 39.34 -15.43 -13.58
C VAL A 63 39.34 -14.56 -12.31
N VAL A 64 40.06 -13.43 -12.34
CA VAL A 64 40.15 -12.52 -11.18
C VAL A 64 38.79 -11.93 -10.79
N VAL A 65 38.02 -11.43 -11.76
CA VAL A 65 36.75 -10.74 -11.49
C VAL A 65 35.66 -11.72 -11.03
N ASP A 66 35.56 -12.92 -11.60
CA ASP A 66 34.62 -13.95 -11.17
C ASP A 66 34.90 -14.38 -9.71
N ALA A 67 36.18 -14.60 -9.35
CA ALA A 67 36.55 -14.91 -7.98
C ALA A 67 36.32 -13.76 -6.98
N PHE A 68 36.49 -12.50 -7.42
CA PHE A 68 36.09 -11.34 -6.63
C PHE A 68 34.60 -11.41 -6.29
N TYR A 69 33.71 -11.62 -7.28
CA TYR A 69 32.27 -11.71 -7.04
C TYR A 69 31.85 -12.89 -6.14
N VAL A 70 32.57 -14.01 -6.18
CA VAL A 70 32.32 -15.17 -5.29
C VAL A 70 32.69 -14.87 -3.83
N ARG A 71 33.81 -14.18 -3.60
CA ARG A 71 34.35 -13.92 -2.25
C ARG A 71 33.83 -12.60 -1.66
N ASP A 72 34.35 -11.47 -2.13
CA ASP A 72 34.19 -10.15 -1.51
C ASP A 72 33.23 -9.20 -2.26
N GLY A 73 32.97 -9.46 -3.54
CA GLY A 73 32.18 -8.61 -4.43
C GLY A 73 30.66 -8.60 -4.19
N ARG A 74 30.17 -9.20 -3.10
CA ARG A 74 28.72 -9.31 -2.77
C ARG A 74 27.98 -7.95 -2.67
N ILE A 75 28.72 -6.87 -2.47
CA ILE A 75 28.21 -5.49 -2.35
C ILE A 75 28.20 -4.78 -3.71
N CYS A 76 28.92 -5.30 -4.71
CA CYS A 76 29.00 -4.72 -6.06
C CYS A 76 27.89 -5.27 -6.97
N LEU A 77 27.48 -4.46 -7.96
CA LEU A 77 26.46 -4.86 -8.92
C LEU A 77 27.13 -5.45 -10.18
N TRP A 78 26.48 -6.41 -10.84
CA TRP A 78 26.96 -6.98 -12.12
C TRP A 78 27.24 -5.93 -13.22
N VAL A 79 26.66 -4.73 -13.14
CA VAL A 79 26.96 -3.61 -14.04
C VAL A 79 28.40 -3.09 -13.87
N ASP A 80 28.99 -3.27 -12.69
CA ASP A 80 30.38 -2.92 -12.38
C ASP A 80 31.38 -4.00 -12.83
N TYR A 81 30.93 -5.15 -13.36
CA TYR A 81 31.81 -6.25 -13.77
C TYR A 81 32.87 -5.79 -14.80
N THR A 82 32.44 -5.09 -15.84
CA THR A 82 33.32 -4.51 -16.87
C THR A 82 34.20 -3.38 -16.34
N LEU A 83 33.79 -2.69 -15.27
CA LEU A 83 34.65 -1.72 -14.58
C LEU A 83 35.82 -2.44 -13.89
N PHE A 84 35.55 -3.58 -13.24
CA PHE A 84 36.61 -4.38 -12.62
C PHE A 84 37.49 -5.08 -13.64
N GLU A 85 36.97 -5.56 -14.78
CA GLU A 85 37.81 -6.06 -15.90
C GLU A 85 38.81 -4.98 -16.35
N VAL A 86 38.34 -3.74 -16.59
CA VAL A 86 39.19 -2.62 -17.03
C VAL A 86 40.21 -2.20 -15.97
N ILE A 87 39.81 -2.12 -14.70
CA ILE A 87 40.74 -1.76 -13.60
C ILE A 87 41.75 -2.90 -13.34
N CYS A 88 41.34 -4.16 -13.51
CA CYS A 88 42.25 -5.31 -13.46
C CYS A 88 43.30 -5.21 -14.57
N TYR A 89 42.89 -5.00 -15.82
CA TYR A 89 43.79 -4.83 -16.97
C TYR A 89 44.79 -3.69 -16.73
N LEU A 90 44.30 -2.54 -16.26
CA LEU A 90 45.13 -1.38 -15.96
C LEU A 90 46.13 -1.63 -14.82
N ALA A 91 45.77 -2.47 -13.85
CA ALA A 91 46.65 -2.85 -12.74
C ALA A 91 47.68 -3.93 -13.12
N THR A 92 47.36 -4.85 -14.05
CA THR A 92 48.23 -5.96 -14.43
C THR A 92 49.21 -5.64 -15.54
N PHE A 93 48.77 -4.95 -16.59
CA PHE A 93 49.57 -4.79 -17.82
C PHE A 93 50.06 -3.36 -18.05
N GLN A 94 49.39 -2.37 -17.46
CA GLN A 94 49.60 -0.95 -17.78
C GLN A 94 50.08 -0.12 -16.57
N LEU A 95 50.29 -0.74 -15.41
CA LEU A 95 50.65 -0.03 -14.18
C LEU A 95 52.07 0.57 -14.24
N GLU A 96 53.01 -0.16 -14.85
CA GLU A 96 54.39 0.28 -15.03
C GLU A 96 54.53 1.26 -16.21
N GLU A 97 53.76 1.08 -17.29
CA GLU A 97 53.78 1.95 -18.48
C GLU A 97 53.06 3.29 -18.28
N LEU A 98 51.87 3.30 -17.64
CA LEU A 98 51.14 4.53 -17.31
C LEU A 98 51.72 5.25 -16.08
N GLY A 99 52.42 4.51 -15.22
CA GLY A 99 52.95 4.99 -13.94
C GLY A 99 51.88 5.17 -12.85
N PHE A 100 52.31 4.92 -11.60
CA PHE A 100 51.45 4.86 -10.43
C PHE A 100 50.59 6.12 -10.19
N GLN A 101 51.10 7.32 -10.53
CA GLN A 101 50.36 8.58 -10.36
C GLN A 101 49.18 8.72 -11.32
N LEU A 102 49.29 8.25 -12.57
CA LEU A 102 48.14 8.23 -13.49
C LEU A 102 47.13 7.16 -13.06
N PHE A 103 47.60 5.98 -12.65
CA PHE A 103 46.74 4.95 -12.07
C PHE A 103 45.97 5.45 -10.84
N CYS A 104 46.61 6.15 -9.91
CA CYS A 104 45.96 6.80 -8.77
C CYS A 104 44.87 7.79 -9.22
N ASN A 105 45.13 8.62 -10.22
CA ASN A 105 44.16 9.57 -10.76
C ASN A 105 42.97 8.89 -11.47
N ILE A 106 43.22 7.75 -12.11
CA ILE A 106 42.22 6.87 -12.73
C ILE A 106 41.33 6.26 -11.65
N VAL A 107 41.89 5.61 -10.63
CA VAL A 107 41.16 4.99 -9.51
C VAL A 107 40.37 6.03 -8.72
N LYS A 108 40.97 7.18 -8.37
CA LYS A 108 40.29 8.29 -7.66
C LYS A 108 39.15 8.93 -8.48
N SER A 109 39.04 8.66 -9.79
CA SER A 109 37.91 9.10 -10.63
C SER A 109 36.69 8.16 -10.59
N GLN A 110 36.85 6.96 -10.02
CA GLN A 110 35.84 5.91 -9.91
C GLN A 110 35.22 5.87 -8.48
N PRO A 111 34.09 5.18 -8.26
CA PRO A 111 33.47 5.10 -6.92
C PRO A 111 34.43 4.50 -5.87
N PRO A 112 34.82 5.27 -4.83
CA PRO A 112 35.89 4.88 -3.90
C PRO A 112 35.58 3.61 -3.10
N ASP A 113 34.31 3.39 -2.74
CA ASP A 113 33.84 2.18 -2.04
C ASP A 113 34.15 0.89 -2.82
N LYS A 114 33.92 0.91 -4.14
CA LYS A 114 34.11 -0.23 -5.04
C LYS A 114 35.59 -0.45 -5.35
N MET A 115 36.34 0.64 -5.55
CA MET A 115 37.77 0.57 -5.82
C MET A 115 38.54 0.04 -4.61
N ARG A 116 38.22 0.52 -3.38
CA ARG A 116 38.79 0.00 -2.13
C ARG A 116 38.59 -1.51 -2.01
N THR A 117 37.35 -1.99 -2.19
CA THR A 117 37.02 -3.41 -2.05
C THR A 117 37.70 -4.28 -3.10
N PHE A 118 37.73 -3.84 -4.37
CA PHE A 118 38.39 -4.57 -5.44
C PHE A 118 39.91 -4.60 -5.31
N LEU A 119 40.57 -3.45 -5.08
CA LEU A 119 42.03 -3.39 -4.94
C LEU A 119 42.52 -4.18 -3.72
N LYS A 120 41.78 -4.14 -2.60
CA LYS A 120 42.11 -4.93 -1.40
C LYS A 120 41.99 -6.44 -1.64
N PHE A 121 41.06 -6.88 -2.48
CA PHE A 121 40.97 -8.28 -2.91
C PHE A 121 42.12 -8.64 -3.85
N PHE A 122 42.35 -7.82 -4.89
CA PHE A 122 43.28 -8.14 -5.96
C PHE A 122 44.75 -8.10 -5.53
N PHE A 123 45.16 -7.09 -4.77
CA PHE A 123 46.53 -6.96 -4.23
C PHE A 123 46.75 -7.74 -2.91
N ASN A 124 45.88 -8.71 -2.61
CA ASN A 124 46.10 -9.62 -1.48
C ASN A 124 47.18 -10.65 -1.85
N PRO A 125 48.35 -10.69 -1.18
CA PRO A 125 49.44 -11.60 -1.53
C PRO A 125 49.02 -13.08 -1.41
N LEU A 126 48.07 -13.40 -0.54
CA LEU A 126 47.53 -14.76 -0.42
C LEU A 126 46.73 -15.18 -1.65
N HIS A 127 46.12 -14.24 -2.38
CA HIS A 127 45.33 -14.54 -3.59
C HIS A 127 46.21 -14.54 -4.84
N LEU A 128 47.11 -13.56 -4.96
CA LEU A 128 48.09 -13.48 -6.06
C LEU A 128 48.99 -14.72 -6.10
N CYS A 129 49.64 -15.07 -4.99
CA CYS A 129 50.66 -16.12 -4.96
C CYS A 129 50.13 -17.56 -4.87
N SER A 130 48.81 -17.74 -4.75
CA SER A 130 48.17 -19.06 -4.83
C SER A 130 47.28 -19.13 -6.09
N TRP A 131 45.97 -19.18 -5.89
CA TRP A 131 44.97 -19.49 -6.89
C TRP A 131 45.02 -18.59 -8.15
N ILE A 132 45.31 -17.28 -8.04
CA ILE A 132 45.40 -16.42 -9.24
C ILE A 132 46.56 -16.86 -10.14
N LYS A 133 47.75 -17.09 -9.55
CA LYS A 133 48.91 -17.61 -10.26
C LYS A 133 48.62 -19.00 -10.86
N ASP A 134 48.01 -19.90 -10.08
CA ASP A 134 47.69 -21.26 -10.51
C ASP A 134 46.76 -21.27 -11.73
N GLU A 135 45.64 -20.53 -11.70
CA GLU A 135 44.69 -20.43 -12.81
C GLU A 135 45.28 -19.70 -14.04
N TRP A 136 46.08 -18.65 -13.83
CA TRP A 136 46.80 -18.00 -14.93
C TRP A 136 47.82 -18.94 -15.58
N SER A 137 48.45 -19.83 -14.80
CA SER A 137 49.35 -20.87 -15.32
C SER A 137 48.66 -22.00 -16.08
N LEU A 138 47.32 -22.08 -16.06
CA LEU A 138 46.57 -22.98 -16.95
C LEU A 138 46.46 -22.41 -18.39
N VAL A 139 46.74 -21.12 -18.57
CA VAL A 139 46.61 -20.40 -19.84
C VAL A 139 47.96 -19.99 -20.42
N TYR A 140 48.95 -19.68 -19.56
CA TYR A 140 50.31 -19.26 -19.92
C TYR A 140 51.36 -20.02 -19.10
N ASP A 141 52.64 -19.98 -19.51
CA ASP A 141 53.70 -20.66 -18.77
C ASP A 141 53.87 -20.10 -17.34
N THR A 142 54.00 -21.00 -16.38
CA THR A 142 54.26 -20.77 -14.95
C THR A 142 55.38 -19.77 -14.67
N ALA A 143 56.48 -19.81 -15.44
CA ALA A 143 57.60 -18.89 -15.30
C ALA A 143 57.21 -17.48 -15.76
N HIS A 144 56.63 -17.38 -16.97
CA HIS A 144 56.16 -16.12 -17.55
C HIS A 144 55.09 -15.43 -16.68
N VAL A 145 54.10 -16.18 -16.18
CA VAL A 145 53.05 -15.68 -15.28
C VAL A 145 53.65 -15.10 -14.00
N LYS A 146 54.65 -15.80 -13.42
CA LYS A 146 55.29 -15.37 -12.19
C LYS A 146 56.11 -14.10 -12.41
N GLU A 147 57.04 -14.12 -13.35
CA GLU A 147 58.04 -13.07 -13.57
C GLU A 147 57.43 -11.79 -14.14
N ASN A 148 56.48 -11.90 -15.08
CA ASN A 148 55.95 -10.72 -15.77
C ASN A 148 54.67 -10.14 -15.14
N TRP A 149 53.90 -10.92 -14.36
CA TRP A 149 52.62 -10.45 -13.81
C TRP A 149 52.58 -10.50 -12.28
N ILE A 150 52.87 -11.65 -11.65
CA ILE A 150 52.77 -11.77 -10.19
C ILE A 150 53.83 -10.95 -9.46
N ASP A 151 55.10 -11.06 -9.87
CA ASP A 151 56.21 -10.38 -9.20
C ASP A 151 56.11 -8.83 -9.33
N PRO A 152 55.71 -8.24 -10.48
CA PRO A 152 55.37 -6.81 -10.58
C PRO A 152 54.17 -6.38 -9.74
N LEU A 153 53.07 -7.15 -9.69
CA LEU A 153 51.93 -6.85 -8.82
C LEU A 153 52.33 -6.85 -7.34
N MET A 154 53.20 -7.77 -6.94
CA MET A 154 53.77 -7.84 -5.60
C MET A 154 54.72 -6.66 -5.31
N ARG A 155 55.45 -6.15 -6.30
CA ARG A 155 56.30 -4.96 -6.18
C ARG A 155 55.49 -3.68 -5.93
N TRP A 156 54.36 -3.50 -6.64
CA TRP A 156 53.46 -2.34 -6.47
C TRP A 156 52.49 -2.46 -5.28
N GLN A 157 52.45 -3.63 -4.63
CA GLN A 157 51.57 -3.93 -3.50
C GLN A 157 51.61 -2.89 -2.36
N PRO A 158 52.77 -2.41 -1.84
CA PRO A 158 52.80 -1.40 -0.77
C PRO A 158 52.19 -0.06 -1.21
N GLU A 159 52.53 0.44 -2.40
CA GLU A 159 52.00 1.71 -2.92
C GLU A 159 50.48 1.65 -3.12
N VAL A 160 49.97 0.52 -3.63
CA VAL A 160 48.51 0.31 -3.74
C VAL A 160 47.84 0.20 -2.37
N HIS A 161 48.53 -0.30 -1.33
CA HIS A 161 48.01 -0.27 0.05
C HIS A 161 47.91 1.15 0.62
N GLU A 162 48.86 2.03 0.31
CA GLU A 162 48.75 3.46 0.63
C GLU A 162 47.52 4.08 -0.06
N LEU A 163 47.32 3.84 -1.37
CA LEU A 163 46.14 4.28 -2.11
C LEU A 163 44.83 3.72 -1.50
N ILE A 164 44.80 2.45 -1.07
CA ILE A 164 43.64 1.88 -0.36
C ILE A 164 43.41 2.65 0.94
N SER A 165 44.45 2.98 1.72
CA SER A 165 44.32 3.74 2.96
C SER A 165 43.79 5.17 2.74
N GLU A 166 44.19 5.83 1.65
CA GLU A 166 43.64 7.14 1.25
C GLU A 166 42.15 7.03 0.89
N LEU A 167 41.75 6.00 0.15
CA LEU A 167 40.34 5.75 -0.17
C LEU A 167 39.54 5.47 1.11
N GLU A 168 40.09 4.71 2.06
CA GLU A 168 39.48 4.49 3.38
C GLU A 168 39.31 5.79 4.17
N ALA A 169 40.33 6.66 4.20
CA ALA A 169 40.26 7.96 4.84
C ALA A 169 39.19 8.87 4.20
N VAL A 170 39.09 8.91 2.87
CA VAL A 170 38.04 9.67 2.14
C VAL A 170 36.64 9.17 2.51
N LEU A 171 36.46 7.85 2.68
CA LEU A 171 35.18 7.26 3.08
C LEU A 171 34.85 7.54 4.54
N ALA A 172 35.81 7.40 5.46
CA ALA A 172 35.63 7.75 6.88
C ALA A 172 35.27 9.24 7.04
N ASN A 173 35.95 10.13 6.32
CA ASN A 173 35.71 11.57 6.36
C ASN A 173 34.31 11.95 5.80
N ARG A 174 33.79 11.22 4.81
CA ARG A 174 32.38 11.38 4.36
C ARG A 174 31.39 11.01 5.47
N VAL A 175 31.64 9.97 6.25
CA VAL A 175 30.79 9.58 7.40
C VAL A 175 30.87 10.62 8.53
N HIS A 176 32.03 11.27 8.73
CA HIS A 176 32.18 12.35 9.70
C HIS A 176 31.51 13.66 9.26
N LEU A 177 31.52 14.02 7.98
CA LEU A 177 30.88 15.25 7.48
C LEU A 177 29.36 15.27 7.70
N VAL A 178 28.72 14.10 7.64
CA VAL A 178 27.27 13.93 7.91
C VAL A 178 26.95 14.03 9.42
N LYS A 179 27.97 13.95 10.29
CA LYS A 179 27.86 14.09 11.75
C LYS A 179 28.62 15.32 12.24
N THR A 180 28.23 16.50 11.75
CA THR A 180 28.53 17.75 12.45
C THR A 180 27.87 17.72 13.83
N LYS A 181 28.67 17.38 14.84
CA LYS A 181 28.25 17.37 16.25
C LYS A 181 27.70 18.76 16.59
N ALA A 182 26.48 18.82 17.12
CA ALA A 182 25.96 20.05 17.71
C ALA A 182 26.97 20.56 18.77
N LYS A 183 27.18 21.88 18.82
CA LYS A 183 28.16 22.48 19.73
C LYS A 183 27.86 22.05 21.18
N VAL A 184 28.89 21.54 21.86
CA VAL A 184 28.79 21.21 23.29
C VAL A 184 28.41 22.48 24.03
N THR A 185 27.39 22.39 24.88
CA THR A 185 26.91 23.54 25.65
C THR A 185 27.69 23.63 26.96
N GLU A 186 28.54 24.65 27.08
CA GLU A 186 29.23 24.94 28.35
C GLU A 186 28.23 25.55 29.36
N PRO A 187 28.18 25.05 30.60
CA PRO A 187 27.29 25.59 31.63
C PRO A 187 27.79 26.97 32.07
N LYS A 188 27.05 28.02 31.67
CA LYS A 188 27.34 29.40 32.04
C LYS A 188 26.77 29.71 33.42
N GLU A 189 27.64 30.09 34.36
CA GLU A 189 27.25 30.42 35.73
C GLU A 189 26.17 31.52 35.78
N PHE A 190 25.20 31.34 36.68
CA PHE A 190 24.02 32.19 36.78
C PHE A 190 24.31 33.45 37.59
N LYS A 191 24.03 34.62 37.00
CA LYS A 191 24.07 35.89 37.73
C LYS A 191 22.84 36.00 38.63
N LEU A 192 23.00 35.67 39.91
CA LEU A 192 22.03 36.04 40.94
C LEU A 192 21.87 37.57 40.95
N THR A 193 20.63 38.04 41.20
CA THR A 193 20.27 39.45 41.40
C THR A 193 20.65 40.44 40.29
N ALA A 194 19.99 40.30 39.13
CA ALA A 194 19.58 41.47 38.33
C ALA A 194 18.28 41.14 37.55
N PRO A 195 17.11 41.72 37.90
CA PRO A 195 15.89 41.48 37.14
C PRO A 195 15.98 42.18 35.77
N ARG A 196 16.04 41.39 34.69
CA ARG A 196 15.93 41.94 33.33
C ARG A 196 14.50 42.46 33.11
N PRO A 197 14.31 43.65 32.52
CA PRO A 197 12.98 44.13 32.15
C PRO A 197 12.35 43.16 31.14
N ARG A 198 11.04 42.92 31.29
CA ARG A 198 10.29 42.03 30.40
C ARG A 198 10.07 42.68 29.04
N ALA A 199 11.01 42.51 28.12
CA ALA A 199 10.73 42.67 26.71
C ALA A 199 9.81 41.52 26.26
N ILE A 200 8.63 41.85 25.73
CA ILE A 200 7.81 40.88 24.99
C ILE A 200 8.61 40.54 23.73
N PRO A 201 8.99 39.27 23.49
CA PRO A 201 9.74 38.92 22.30
C PRO A 201 8.85 39.16 21.07
N VAL A 202 9.32 40.03 20.16
CA VAL A 202 8.80 40.05 18.79
C VAL A 202 9.04 38.64 18.25
N PRO A 203 8.01 37.93 17.75
CA PRO A 203 8.18 36.57 17.25
C PRO A 203 9.19 36.57 16.12
N GLU A 204 10.11 35.60 16.12
CA GLU A 204 11.10 35.45 15.06
C GLU A 204 10.37 35.43 13.70
N PRO A 205 10.82 36.21 12.71
CA PRO A 205 10.25 36.13 11.37
C PRO A 205 10.49 34.72 10.85
N VAL A 206 9.41 33.93 10.79
CA VAL A 206 9.43 32.53 10.39
C VAL A 206 10.26 32.41 9.11
N PRO A 207 11.25 31.49 9.04
CA PRO A 207 12.07 31.34 7.85
C PRO A 207 11.18 31.28 6.63
N VAL A 208 11.41 32.16 5.64
CA VAL A 208 10.63 32.19 4.40
C VAL A 208 11.05 30.98 3.57
N VAL A 209 10.54 29.82 3.96
CA VAL A 209 10.63 28.59 3.19
C VAL A 209 10.05 28.92 1.82
N ALA A 210 10.82 28.66 0.76
CA ALA A 210 10.33 28.85 -0.60
C ALA A 210 8.96 28.18 -0.72
N LYS A 211 7.92 28.96 -1.04
CA LYS A 211 6.53 28.50 -1.03
C LYS A 211 6.48 27.15 -1.77
N PRO A 212 5.95 26.08 -1.15
CA PRO A 212 5.83 24.79 -1.82
C PRO A 212 5.19 25.02 -3.19
N ARG A 213 5.72 24.37 -4.24
CA ARG A 213 5.12 24.45 -5.58
C ARG A 213 3.62 24.21 -5.43
N PRO A 214 2.75 25.09 -5.97
CA PRO A 214 1.33 25.03 -5.71
C PRO A 214 0.85 23.61 -6.01
N VAL A 215 0.21 23.00 -5.01
CA VAL A 215 -0.24 21.61 -5.08
C VAL A 215 -0.98 21.43 -6.40
N PRO A 216 -0.55 20.50 -7.29
CA PRO A 216 -1.07 20.45 -8.64
C PRO A 216 -2.59 20.27 -8.60
N GLN A 217 -3.32 21.00 -9.45
CA GLN A 217 -4.79 21.10 -9.37
C GLN A 217 -5.49 19.72 -9.44
N SER A 218 -4.82 18.72 -10.02
CA SER A 218 -5.21 17.30 -9.98
C SER A 218 -5.42 16.71 -8.59
N THR A 219 -4.86 17.31 -7.53
CA THR A 219 -4.98 16.84 -6.13
C THR A 219 -6.32 17.26 -5.52
N TYR A 220 -6.89 18.38 -5.97
CA TYR A 220 -8.23 18.84 -5.57
C TYR A 220 -9.33 18.34 -6.50
N GLN A 221 -8.97 17.82 -7.67
CA GLN A 221 -9.90 17.12 -8.54
C GLN A 221 -10.11 15.69 -8.02
N PRO A 222 -11.35 15.26 -7.73
CA PRO A 222 -11.61 13.88 -7.34
C PRO A 222 -11.20 12.95 -8.49
N PRO A 223 -10.58 11.77 -8.20
CA PRO A 223 -10.11 10.86 -9.22
C PRO A 223 -11.25 10.45 -10.16
N LYS A 224 -10.92 10.21 -11.45
CA LYS A 224 -11.90 9.89 -12.51
C LYS A 224 -12.85 8.74 -12.14
N GLU A 225 -12.37 7.81 -11.32
CA GLU A 225 -13.14 6.71 -10.73
C GLU A 225 -14.32 7.18 -9.87
N GLN A 226 -14.16 8.23 -9.05
CA GLN A 226 -15.26 8.79 -8.25
C GLN A 226 -16.33 9.43 -9.15
N GLN A 227 -15.93 10.16 -10.19
CA GLN A 227 -16.87 10.72 -11.17
C GLN A 227 -17.61 9.59 -11.92
N LEU A 228 -16.91 8.51 -12.30
CA LEU A 228 -17.51 7.33 -12.93
C LEU A 228 -18.51 6.64 -11.99
N LEU A 229 -18.17 6.52 -10.70
CA LEU A 229 -19.07 5.97 -9.67
C LEU A 229 -20.29 6.86 -9.43
N GLU A 230 -20.17 8.19 -9.46
CA GLU A 230 -21.34 9.08 -9.37
C GLU A 230 -22.24 8.99 -10.60
N MET A 231 -21.65 8.99 -11.80
CA MET A 231 -22.40 8.78 -13.05
C MET A 231 -23.11 7.41 -13.04
N THR A 232 -22.46 6.37 -12.51
CA THR A 232 -23.05 5.04 -12.34
C THR A 232 -24.17 5.05 -11.31
N LYS A 233 -24.00 5.73 -10.16
CA LYS A 233 -25.07 5.90 -9.15
C LYS A 233 -26.27 6.65 -9.72
N ARG A 234 -26.06 7.74 -10.48
CA ARG A 234 -27.14 8.48 -11.17
C ARG A 234 -27.85 7.60 -12.20
N ARG A 235 -27.10 6.86 -13.04
CA ARG A 235 -27.68 5.95 -14.04
C ARG A 235 -28.44 4.78 -13.41
N ASN A 236 -27.95 4.25 -12.29
CA ASN A 236 -28.64 3.19 -11.53
C ASN A 236 -29.89 3.71 -10.84
N ARG A 237 -29.86 4.95 -10.31
CA ARG A 237 -31.05 5.61 -9.76
C ARG A 237 -32.10 5.86 -10.84
N TRP A 238 -31.72 6.42 -11.98
CA TRP A 238 -32.64 6.61 -13.12
C TRP A 238 -33.23 5.29 -13.62
N LYS A 239 -32.41 4.22 -13.75
CA LYS A 239 -32.90 2.88 -14.06
C LYS A 239 -33.85 2.32 -12.98
N ALA A 240 -33.60 2.60 -11.70
CA ALA A 240 -34.48 2.16 -10.63
C ALA A 240 -35.81 2.92 -10.64
N GLU A 241 -35.80 4.22 -10.94
CA GLU A 241 -37.00 5.04 -11.14
C GLU A 241 -37.76 4.61 -12.40
N GLU A 242 -37.07 4.28 -13.50
CA GLU A 242 -37.66 3.72 -14.73
C GLU A 242 -38.28 2.31 -14.49
N LEU A 243 -37.59 1.45 -13.74
CA LEU A 243 -38.10 0.13 -13.35
C LEU A 243 -39.27 0.22 -12.36
N LEU A 244 -39.26 1.21 -11.45
CA LEU A 244 -40.39 1.50 -10.57
C LEU A 244 -41.61 1.94 -11.39
N LEU A 245 -41.43 2.85 -12.34
CA LEU A 245 -42.51 3.29 -13.24
C LEU A 245 -43.05 2.14 -14.09
N LYS A 246 -42.18 1.29 -14.66
CA LYS A 246 -42.61 0.08 -15.37
C LYS A 246 -43.35 -0.89 -14.45
N ALA A 247 -42.85 -1.13 -13.24
CA ALA A 247 -43.53 -1.97 -12.26
C ALA A 247 -44.91 -1.41 -11.89
N SER A 248 -45.06 -0.11 -11.65
CA SER A 248 -46.37 0.50 -11.35
C SER A 248 -47.34 0.54 -12.54
N LEU A 249 -46.83 0.56 -13.78
CA LEU A 249 -47.65 0.34 -14.98
C LEU A 249 -48.04 -1.14 -15.15
N GLU A 250 -47.13 -2.06 -14.80
CA GLU A 250 -47.33 -3.52 -14.87
C GLU A 250 -48.10 -4.09 -13.66
N GLU A 251 -48.21 -3.37 -12.54
CA GLU A 251 -49.00 -3.74 -11.35
C GLU A 251 -50.48 -3.94 -11.70
N LEU A 252 -51.00 -3.12 -12.62
CA LEU A 252 -52.35 -3.27 -13.19
C LEU A 252 -52.47 -4.50 -14.11
N HIS A 253 -51.36 -4.97 -14.68
CA HIS A 253 -51.34 -6.08 -15.62
C HIS A 253 -51.54 -7.45 -14.94
N CYS A 254 -51.22 -7.55 -13.64
CA CYS A 254 -51.49 -8.72 -12.80
C CYS A 254 -52.97 -8.86 -12.40
N ALA A 255 -53.74 -7.75 -12.44
CA ALA A 255 -55.18 -7.75 -12.14
C ALA A 255 -56.07 -7.99 -13.38
N MET A 256 -55.53 -7.83 -14.59
CA MET A 256 -56.25 -8.02 -15.84
C MET A 256 -56.22 -9.50 -16.30
N PRO A 257 -57.36 -10.19 -16.40
CA PRO A 257 -57.40 -11.56 -16.93
C PRO A 257 -56.94 -11.55 -18.40
N ARG A 258 -55.85 -12.23 -18.72
CA ARG A 258 -55.45 -12.42 -20.13
C ARG A 258 -56.56 -13.20 -20.87
N PRO A 259 -57.05 -12.73 -22.04
CA PRO A 259 -58.04 -13.48 -22.80
C PRO A 259 -57.47 -14.84 -23.21
N ARG A 260 -58.19 -15.92 -22.91
CA ARG A 260 -57.77 -17.33 -23.10
C ARG A 260 -57.62 -17.79 -24.57
N GLY A 261 -57.55 -16.87 -25.54
CA GLY A 261 -57.57 -17.17 -26.98
C GLY A 261 -56.22 -17.12 -27.71
N ALA A 262 -55.22 -16.38 -27.22
CA ALA A 262 -54.00 -16.07 -27.98
C ALA A 262 -52.81 -17.02 -27.72
N CYS A 263 -53.07 -18.34 -27.61
CA CYS A 263 -52.03 -19.34 -27.37
C CYS A 263 -52.22 -20.62 -28.20
N LYS A 264 -52.30 -20.46 -29.54
CA LYS A 264 -52.12 -21.57 -30.49
C LYS A 264 -50.99 -21.32 -31.50
N ASP A 265 -50.74 -20.07 -31.89
CA ASP A 265 -49.68 -19.75 -32.87
C ASP A 265 -48.33 -19.41 -32.23
N ARG A 266 -47.71 -20.41 -31.59
CA ARG A 266 -46.25 -20.48 -31.33
C ARG A 266 -45.77 -21.84 -30.77
N MET A 267 -46.44 -22.94 -31.14
CA MET A 267 -45.94 -24.28 -30.83
C MET A 267 -44.87 -24.71 -31.83
N GLY A 268 -43.69 -24.08 -31.75
CA GLY A 268 -42.58 -24.29 -32.68
C GLY A 268 -41.25 -23.78 -32.12
N GLY A 269 -40.65 -24.53 -31.21
CA GLY A 269 -39.29 -24.25 -30.73
C GLY A 269 -39.05 -24.50 -29.24
N SER A 270 -38.42 -25.64 -28.93
CA SER A 270 -37.49 -25.81 -27.81
C SER A 270 -38.02 -25.64 -26.37
N LYS A 271 -38.26 -26.79 -25.71
CA LYS A 271 -38.40 -26.91 -24.25
C LYS A 271 -37.20 -26.28 -23.52
N LYS A 272 -37.38 -25.08 -22.96
CA LYS A 272 -36.53 -24.54 -21.88
C LYS A 272 -37.40 -24.30 -20.66
N GLN A 273 -37.27 -25.17 -19.66
CA GLN A 273 -37.80 -24.92 -18.33
C GLN A 273 -37.11 -23.68 -17.74
N LEU A 274 -37.80 -22.53 -17.77
CA LEU A 274 -37.41 -21.39 -16.95
C LEU A 274 -37.64 -21.75 -15.49
N ARG A 275 -36.60 -22.30 -14.87
CA ARG A 275 -36.51 -22.41 -13.41
C ARG A 275 -36.56 -21.00 -12.85
N PHE A 276 -37.54 -20.71 -12.01
CA PHE A 276 -37.57 -19.53 -11.16
C PHE A 276 -36.25 -19.44 -10.40
N GLN A 277 -35.39 -18.47 -10.74
CA GLN A 277 -34.18 -18.22 -9.99
C GLN A 277 -34.54 -17.41 -8.76
N VAL A 278 -34.82 -18.13 -7.66
CA VAL A 278 -34.71 -17.57 -6.31
C VAL A 278 -33.33 -16.86 -6.22
N PRO A 279 -33.25 -15.60 -5.76
CA PRO A 279 -31.96 -14.93 -5.62
C PRO A 279 -31.05 -15.81 -4.76
N PRO A 280 -29.74 -15.89 -5.05
CA PRO A 280 -28.87 -16.85 -4.39
C PRO A 280 -28.77 -16.51 -2.89
N ARG A 281 -29.62 -17.16 -2.08
CA ARG A 281 -29.44 -17.35 -0.65
C ARG A 281 -28.00 -17.80 -0.50
N ILE A 282 -27.16 -16.94 0.09
CA ILE A 282 -25.69 -17.05 0.05
C ILE A 282 -25.34 -18.50 0.33
N ARG A 283 -25.00 -19.23 -0.74
CA ARG A 283 -24.58 -20.62 -0.59
C ARG A 283 -23.27 -20.47 0.16
N ARG A 284 -23.22 -21.01 1.39
CA ARG A 284 -21.93 -21.36 2.00
C ARG A 284 -21.17 -22.03 0.87
N MET A 285 -20.03 -21.45 0.48
CA MET A 285 -19.20 -22.03 -0.57
C MET A 285 -19.11 -23.51 -0.25
N PRO A 286 -19.47 -24.43 -1.18
CA PRO A 286 -19.19 -25.83 -0.93
C PRO A 286 -17.73 -25.88 -0.53
N LYS A 287 -17.44 -26.45 0.66
CA LYS A 287 -16.05 -26.60 1.14
C LYS A 287 -15.28 -27.10 -0.06
N LEU A 288 -14.19 -26.42 -0.42
CA LEU A 288 -13.46 -26.74 -1.64
C LEU A 288 -12.93 -28.18 -1.49
N THR A 289 -13.73 -29.15 -1.90
CA THR A 289 -13.38 -30.55 -1.96
C THR A 289 -12.33 -30.59 -3.04
N PHE A 290 -11.08 -30.75 -2.58
CA PHE A 290 -9.92 -30.93 -3.42
C PHE A 290 -10.32 -31.79 -4.61
N TYR A 291 -10.05 -31.28 -5.82
CA TYR A 291 -10.31 -31.91 -7.11
C TYR A 291 -10.55 -33.41 -6.97
N GLU A 292 -11.76 -33.88 -7.30
CA GLU A 292 -11.84 -35.27 -7.77
C GLU A 292 -10.83 -35.38 -8.91
N PRO A 293 -9.85 -36.30 -8.82
CA PRO A 293 -8.86 -36.43 -9.86
C PRO A 293 -9.59 -36.93 -11.10
N ASN A 294 -9.83 -36.01 -12.04
CA ASN A 294 -10.29 -36.34 -13.37
C ASN A 294 -9.25 -37.29 -13.97
N ASN A 295 -9.52 -38.60 -13.93
CA ASN A 295 -8.70 -39.67 -14.46
C ASN A 295 -8.70 -39.69 -16.01
N VAL A 296 -8.79 -38.51 -16.62
CA VAL A 296 -8.53 -38.32 -18.04
C VAL A 296 -7.01 -38.52 -18.22
N PRO A 297 -6.58 -39.49 -19.04
CA PRO A 297 -5.16 -39.74 -19.26
C PRO A 297 -4.57 -38.59 -20.08
N VAL A 298 -4.11 -37.54 -19.39
CA VAL A 298 -3.37 -36.43 -19.99
C VAL A 298 -2.07 -37.02 -20.53
N LYS A 299 -1.95 -37.07 -21.87
CA LYS A 299 -0.72 -37.47 -22.55
C LYS A 299 0.40 -36.51 -22.13
N LEU A 300 1.29 -36.98 -21.26
CA LEU A 300 2.42 -36.19 -20.78
C LEU A 300 3.45 -36.05 -21.91
N ASN A 301 3.88 -34.82 -22.18
CA ASN A 301 5.00 -34.57 -23.08
C ASN A 301 6.26 -35.26 -22.53
N ALA A 302 7.12 -35.82 -23.39
CA ALA A 302 8.36 -36.48 -22.98
C ALA A 302 9.23 -35.61 -22.06
N ALA A 303 9.35 -34.31 -22.38
CA ALA A 303 10.07 -33.35 -21.54
C ALA A 303 9.40 -33.05 -20.19
N ALA A 304 8.10 -33.32 -20.01
CA ALA A 304 7.44 -33.25 -18.70
C ALA A 304 7.79 -34.48 -17.84
N ILE A 305 7.73 -35.69 -18.43
CA ILE A 305 8.11 -36.94 -17.76
C ILE A 305 9.57 -36.86 -17.27
N LEU A 306 10.50 -36.46 -18.14
CA LEU A 306 11.93 -36.37 -17.79
C LEU A 306 12.23 -35.28 -16.75
N ARG A 307 11.57 -34.11 -16.82
CA ARG A 307 11.73 -33.06 -15.81
C ARG A 307 11.23 -33.49 -14.43
N GLU A 308 10.09 -34.19 -14.39
CA GLU A 308 9.55 -34.69 -13.12
C GLU A 308 10.37 -35.87 -12.58
N GLY A 309 10.83 -36.78 -13.44
CA GLY A 309 11.77 -37.85 -13.09
C GLY A 309 13.05 -37.30 -12.47
N ALA A 310 13.67 -36.29 -13.08
CA ALA A 310 14.87 -35.63 -12.57
C ALA A 310 14.63 -34.92 -11.22
N LEU A 311 13.44 -34.38 -10.97
CA LEU A 311 13.08 -33.80 -9.66
C LEU A 311 12.97 -34.88 -8.57
N TYR A 312 12.43 -36.06 -8.90
CA TYR A 312 12.39 -37.18 -7.96
C TYR A 312 13.78 -37.82 -7.74
N GLN A 313 14.59 -37.98 -8.78
CA GLN A 313 15.99 -38.44 -8.66
C GLN A 313 16.79 -37.55 -7.72
N ARG A 314 16.79 -36.23 -7.94
CA ARG A 314 17.41 -35.23 -7.04
C ARG A 314 16.87 -35.24 -5.61
N ARG A 315 15.67 -35.79 -5.39
CA ARG A 315 15.13 -35.97 -4.04
C ARG A 315 15.62 -37.27 -3.42
N VAL A 316 15.60 -38.38 -4.16
CA VAL A 316 16.14 -39.66 -3.73
C VAL A 316 17.63 -39.53 -3.40
N GLU A 317 18.41 -38.86 -4.25
CA GLU A 317 19.83 -38.51 -4.00
C GLU A 317 20.03 -37.76 -2.67
N LYS A 318 19.13 -36.84 -2.32
CA LYS A 318 19.21 -36.09 -1.05
C LYS A 318 18.82 -36.90 0.17
N GLU A 319 17.85 -37.80 0.05
CA GLU A 319 17.51 -38.71 1.14
C GLU A 319 18.59 -39.81 1.30
N LEU A 320 19.21 -40.28 0.21
CA LEU A 320 20.39 -41.14 0.24
C LEU A 320 21.55 -40.44 0.94
N GLN A 321 21.95 -39.24 0.50
CA GLN A 321 22.97 -38.42 1.18
C GLN A 321 22.64 -38.10 2.64
N ARG A 322 21.37 -38.16 3.05
CA ARG A 322 20.98 -38.06 4.46
C ARG A 322 21.23 -39.39 5.18
N VAL A 323 20.82 -40.51 4.60
CA VAL A 323 21.07 -41.85 5.15
C VAL A 323 22.57 -42.13 5.26
N ASP A 324 23.36 -41.83 4.23
CA ASP A 324 24.81 -41.99 4.23
C ASP A 324 25.44 -41.23 5.41
N LYS A 325 25.05 -39.97 5.64
CA LYS A 325 25.53 -39.18 6.79
C LYS A 325 25.11 -39.74 8.14
N LEU A 326 23.93 -40.37 8.24
CA LEU A 326 23.51 -41.05 9.47
C LEU A 326 24.34 -42.33 9.70
N VAL A 327 24.72 -43.04 8.63
CA VAL A 327 25.65 -44.18 8.68
C VAL A 327 27.06 -43.72 9.07
N ASP A 328 27.51 -42.56 8.59
CA ASP A 328 28.76 -41.90 9.01
C ASP A 328 28.73 -41.40 10.49
N GLY A 329 27.62 -41.58 11.21
CA GLY A 329 27.47 -41.20 12.61
C GLY A 329 26.99 -39.77 12.88
N ALA A 330 26.45 -39.06 11.87
CA ALA A 330 25.79 -37.77 12.11
C ALA A 330 24.52 -37.95 12.96
N GLY A 331 24.32 -37.07 13.94
CA GLY A 331 23.13 -37.10 14.80
C GLY A 331 21.84 -36.67 14.09
N ASP A 332 20.72 -37.28 14.48
CA ASP A 332 19.39 -36.94 13.96
C ASP A 332 18.86 -35.62 14.56
N PHE A 333 18.59 -34.62 13.71
CA PHE A 333 17.97 -33.36 14.14
C PHE A 333 16.44 -33.45 14.30
N SER A 334 15.85 -34.64 14.22
CA SER A 334 14.40 -34.88 14.32
C SER A 334 13.82 -34.36 15.63
N GLU A 335 14.42 -34.73 16.76
CA GLU A 335 14.00 -34.33 18.11
C GLU A 335 14.05 -32.80 18.29
N PHE A 336 15.14 -32.17 17.84
CA PHE A 336 15.28 -30.70 17.89
C PHE A 336 14.21 -30.00 17.04
N LEU A 337 13.92 -30.51 15.84
CA LEU A 337 12.88 -29.95 14.96
C LEU A 337 11.48 -30.18 15.52
N GLU A 338 11.22 -31.29 16.22
CA GLU A 338 9.98 -31.53 16.95
C GLU A 338 9.84 -30.62 18.16
N TRP A 339 10.89 -30.46 18.96
CA TRP A 339 10.94 -29.50 20.05
C TRP A 339 10.69 -28.07 19.54
N GLN A 340 11.33 -27.67 18.44
CA GLN A 340 11.11 -26.36 17.82
C GLN A 340 9.66 -26.19 17.32
N LYS A 341 9.03 -27.23 16.79
CA LYS A 341 7.58 -27.20 16.44
C LYS A 341 6.71 -27.06 17.69
N LYS A 342 7.00 -27.81 18.76
CA LYS A 342 6.28 -27.78 20.05
C LYS A 342 6.39 -26.39 20.70
N MET A 343 7.58 -25.79 20.73
CA MET A 343 7.78 -24.42 21.24
C MET A 343 7.02 -23.39 20.38
N ARG A 344 7.15 -23.43 19.04
CA ARG A 344 6.37 -22.56 18.14
C ARG A 344 4.85 -22.75 18.23
N ALA A 345 4.37 -23.89 18.71
CA ALA A 345 2.94 -24.08 19.00
C ALA A 345 2.55 -23.37 20.31
N ARG A 346 3.32 -23.58 21.39
CA ARG A 346 3.15 -22.88 22.67
C ARG A 346 3.21 -21.35 22.51
N ASP A 347 4.20 -20.83 21.80
CA ASP A 347 4.32 -19.40 21.52
C ASP A 347 3.06 -18.81 20.84
N ARG A 348 2.41 -19.59 19.97
CA ARG A 348 1.17 -19.20 19.28
C ARG A 348 -0.04 -19.30 20.20
N GLU A 349 -0.12 -20.32 21.03
CA GLU A 349 -1.17 -20.48 22.05
C GLU A 349 -1.13 -19.32 23.05
N GLU A 350 0.08 -18.96 23.54
CA GLU A 350 0.30 -17.80 24.40
C GLU A 350 -0.05 -16.47 23.71
N GLN A 351 0.28 -16.30 22.43
CA GLN A 351 -0.11 -15.11 21.65
C GLN A 351 -1.64 -15.00 21.55
N VAL A 352 -2.34 -16.07 21.18
CA VAL A 352 -3.80 -16.10 21.08
C VAL A 352 -4.44 -15.81 22.45
N ALA A 353 -3.93 -16.40 23.52
CA ALA A 353 -4.41 -16.14 24.89
C ALA A 353 -4.14 -14.70 25.34
N ALA A 354 -3.01 -14.12 24.98
CA ALA A 354 -2.69 -12.71 25.27
C ALA A 354 -3.59 -11.74 24.49
N GLU A 355 -3.91 -12.04 23.23
CA GLU A 355 -4.88 -11.30 22.42
C GLU A 355 -6.31 -11.40 23.00
N GLU A 356 -6.75 -12.61 23.37
CA GLU A 356 -8.00 -12.85 24.10
C GLU A 356 -8.06 -12.02 25.39
N CYS A 357 -6.99 -12.02 26.19
CA CYS A 357 -6.88 -11.25 27.43
C CYS A 357 -6.97 -9.74 27.16
N ARG A 358 -6.27 -9.20 26.14
CA ARG A 358 -6.35 -7.77 25.77
C ARG A 358 -7.77 -7.40 25.35
N ARG A 359 -8.41 -8.22 24.50
CA ARG A 359 -9.80 -8.03 24.06
C ARG A 359 -10.78 -8.03 25.24
N LEU A 360 -10.59 -8.92 26.22
CA LEU A 360 -11.44 -8.99 27.41
C LEU A 360 -11.19 -7.83 28.39
N ARG A 361 -9.93 -7.43 28.63
CA ARG A 361 -9.61 -6.23 29.43
C ARG A 361 -10.27 -4.97 28.86
N GLY A 362 -10.31 -4.82 27.53
CA GLY A 362 -11.05 -3.73 26.88
C GLY A 362 -12.57 -3.76 27.14
N LYS A 363 -13.18 -4.95 27.19
CA LYS A 363 -14.60 -5.10 27.56
C LYS A 363 -14.86 -4.79 29.03
N LEU A 364 -13.97 -5.25 29.92
CA LEU A 364 -14.06 -5.02 31.37
C LEU A 364 -13.98 -3.52 31.69
N SER A 365 -12.99 -2.83 31.12
CA SER A 365 -12.86 -1.37 31.23
C SER A 365 -14.08 -0.61 30.70
N HIS A 366 -14.77 -1.12 29.67
CA HIS A 366 -16.02 -0.53 29.19
C HIS A 366 -17.17 -0.65 30.20
N GLU A 367 -17.39 -1.83 30.79
CA GLU A 367 -18.43 -2.01 31.81
C GLU A 367 -18.14 -1.17 33.07
N GLU A 368 -16.88 -1.13 33.53
CA GLU A 368 -16.45 -0.26 34.64
C GLU A 368 -16.68 1.23 34.35
N ALA A 369 -16.39 1.69 33.13
CA ALA A 369 -16.65 3.07 32.73
C ALA A 369 -18.16 3.40 32.63
N VAL A 370 -19.02 2.42 32.32
CA VAL A 370 -20.49 2.59 32.34
C VAL A 370 -21.00 2.67 33.78
N LEU A 371 -20.51 1.81 34.67
CA LEU A 371 -20.83 1.84 36.11
C LEU A 371 -20.42 3.17 36.75
N ALA A 372 -19.20 3.64 36.53
CA ALA A 372 -18.72 4.92 37.05
C ALA A 372 -19.59 6.11 36.58
N ARG A 373 -20.07 6.07 35.32
CA ARG A 373 -21.02 7.08 34.81
C ARG A 373 -22.39 7.00 35.49
N GLN A 374 -22.88 5.81 35.82
CA GLN A 374 -24.15 5.65 36.56
C GLN A 374 -24.03 6.21 37.98
N ASN A 375 -22.92 5.92 38.69
CA ASN A 375 -22.67 6.44 40.03
C ASN A 375 -22.59 7.97 40.05
N LEU A 376 -21.84 8.58 39.12
CA LEU A 376 -21.79 10.05 38.96
C LEU A 376 -23.17 10.67 38.69
N VAL A 377 -24.04 9.98 37.93
CA VAL A 377 -25.42 10.45 37.72
C VAL A 377 -26.27 10.35 38.98
N GLN A 378 -26.05 9.34 39.84
CA GLN A 378 -26.73 9.22 41.14
C GLN A 378 -26.26 10.30 42.12
N GLU A 379 -24.95 10.51 42.25
CA GLU A 379 -24.41 11.60 43.09
C GLU A 379 -24.91 12.98 42.64
N ASN A 380 -24.95 13.24 41.33
CA ASN A 380 -25.43 14.52 40.80
C ASN A 380 -26.94 14.71 41.03
N LYS A 381 -27.73 13.64 41.14
CA LYS A 381 -29.13 13.74 41.56
C LYS A 381 -29.23 14.13 43.04
N GLN A 382 -28.51 13.43 43.93
CA GLN A 382 -28.49 13.74 45.37
C GLN A 382 -28.04 15.19 45.62
N LYS A 383 -26.96 15.64 44.96
CA LYS A 383 -26.49 17.04 45.02
C LYS A 383 -27.49 18.04 44.46
N ALA A 384 -28.36 17.63 43.52
CA ALA A 384 -29.43 18.48 42.98
C ALA A 384 -30.69 18.46 43.85
N GLU A 385 -30.91 17.41 44.64
CA GLU A 385 -31.98 17.32 45.64
C GLU A 385 -31.63 18.17 46.86
N GLN A 386 -30.42 18.03 47.40
CA GLN A 386 -29.86 18.91 48.46
C GLN A 386 -29.98 20.39 48.09
N LYS A 387 -29.57 20.78 46.88
CA LYS A 387 -29.72 22.17 46.40
C LYS A 387 -31.16 22.64 46.24
N LYS A 388 -32.13 21.74 45.99
CA LYS A 388 -33.55 22.10 46.00
C LYS A 388 -34.06 22.32 47.42
N GLU A 389 -33.61 21.52 48.37
CA GLU A 389 -33.92 21.68 49.79
C GLU A 389 -33.35 23.01 50.31
N GLU A 390 -32.05 23.26 50.11
CA GLU A 390 -31.39 24.54 50.42
C GLU A 390 -32.12 25.75 49.81
N THR A 391 -32.52 25.67 48.53
CA THR A 391 -33.26 26.77 47.87
C THR A 391 -34.70 26.91 48.38
N ALA A 392 -35.34 25.82 48.81
CA ALA A 392 -36.67 25.87 49.43
C ALA A 392 -36.61 26.53 50.83
N GLU A 393 -35.61 26.20 51.64
CA GLU A 393 -35.35 26.85 52.93
C GLU A 393 -35.07 28.35 52.76
N LEU A 394 -34.22 28.73 51.80
CA LEU A 394 -33.96 30.13 51.47
C LEU A 394 -35.23 30.86 50.99
N MET A 395 -36.09 30.21 50.19
CA MET A 395 -37.37 30.78 49.77
C MET A 395 -38.33 30.98 50.94
N GLN A 396 -38.37 30.05 51.91
CA GLN A 396 -39.16 30.21 53.14
C GLN A 396 -38.66 31.40 53.96
N GLN A 397 -37.34 31.51 54.19
CA GLN A 397 -36.75 32.65 54.90
C GLN A 397 -37.02 33.99 54.18
N CYS A 398 -36.98 34.02 52.84
CA CYS A 398 -37.36 35.20 52.07
C CYS A 398 -38.84 35.56 52.20
N ALA A 399 -39.74 34.56 52.27
CA ALA A 399 -41.17 34.79 52.47
C ALA A 399 -41.47 35.33 53.89
N GLU A 400 -40.81 34.78 54.91
CA GLU A 400 -40.90 35.26 56.29
C GLU A 400 -40.41 36.71 56.43
N ARG A 401 -39.26 37.03 55.84
CA ARG A 401 -38.74 38.41 55.79
C ARG A 401 -39.71 39.36 55.10
N ARG A 402 -40.29 38.98 53.95
CA ARG A 402 -41.31 39.78 53.28
C ARG A 402 -42.55 40.00 54.15
N LEU A 403 -42.99 39.00 54.92
CA LEU A 403 -44.11 39.16 55.86
C LEU A 403 -43.75 40.09 57.03
N GLN A 404 -42.51 40.10 57.49
CA GLN A 404 -42.02 41.04 58.51
C GLN A 404 -41.92 42.47 57.94
N GLU A 405 -41.36 42.62 56.75
CA GLU A 405 -41.27 43.87 55.99
C GLU A 405 -42.67 44.43 55.67
N GLU A 406 -43.64 43.60 55.28
CA GLU A 406 -45.03 44.02 55.09
C GLU A 406 -45.71 44.49 56.37
N ARG A 407 -45.35 43.91 57.54
CA ARG A 407 -45.88 44.36 58.84
C ARG A 407 -45.31 45.72 59.20
N SER A 408 -43.99 45.90 59.14
CA SER A 408 -43.37 47.20 59.43
C SER A 408 -43.72 48.27 58.39
N MET A 409 -43.92 47.91 57.12
CA MET A 409 -44.46 48.82 56.10
C MET A 409 -45.91 49.22 56.39
N LYS A 410 -46.77 48.32 56.90
CA LYS A 410 -48.14 48.69 57.33
C LYS A 410 -48.09 49.67 58.51
N GLU A 411 -47.28 49.39 59.53
CA GLU A 411 -47.07 50.29 60.67
C GLU A 411 -46.57 51.68 60.22
N LEU A 412 -45.61 51.74 59.30
CA LEU A 412 -45.14 53.00 58.70
C LEU A 412 -46.21 53.69 57.83
N VAL A 413 -47.01 52.94 57.09
CA VAL A 413 -48.12 53.49 56.29
C VAL A 413 -49.19 54.08 57.19
N ASP A 414 -49.50 53.46 58.33
CA ASP A 414 -50.45 54.00 59.30
C ASP A 414 -49.94 55.31 59.91
N GLN A 415 -48.66 55.37 60.32
CA GLN A 415 -47.99 56.61 60.75
C GLN A 415 -48.00 57.69 59.64
N VAL A 416 -47.78 57.31 58.38
CA VAL A 416 -47.85 58.22 57.24
C VAL A 416 -49.29 58.65 56.93
N ILE A 417 -50.30 57.82 57.17
CA ILE A 417 -51.71 58.18 57.04
C ILE A 417 -52.08 59.22 58.11
N GLU A 418 -51.59 59.08 59.34
CA GLU A 418 -51.70 60.10 60.39
C GLU A 418 -51.01 61.40 59.99
N ALA A 419 -49.76 61.33 59.51
CA ALA A 419 -49.05 62.50 58.98
C ALA A 419 -49.74 63.14 57.76
N GLN A 420 -50.36 62.34 56.88
CA GLN A 420 -51.10 62.83 55.71
C GLN A 420 -52.43 63.50 56.09
N LYS A 421 -53.11 63.06 57.15
CA LYS A 421 -54.24 63.82 57.72
C LYS A 421 -53.77 65.22 58.10
N ASN A 422 -52.59 65.34 58.73
CA ASN A 422 -51.98 66.62 59.10
C ASN A 422 -51.52 67.45 57.87
N VAL A 423 -50.95 66.82 56.83
CA VAL A 423 -50.49 67.51 55.61
C VAL A 423 -51.65 67.93 54.70
N LYS A 424 -52.77 67.19 54.65
CA LYS A 424 -53.97 67.63 53.91
C LYS A 424 -54.56 68.92 54.48
N VAL A 425 -54.47 69.11 55.81
CA VAL A 425 -54.78 70.39 56.49
C VAL A 425 -53.82 71.53 56.09
N ALA A 426 -52.63 71.23 55.56
CA ALA A 426 -51.70 72.21 55.01
C ALA A 426 -51.85 72.43 53.48
N GLN A 427 -52.12 71.39 52.69
CA GLN A 427 -52.24 71.52 51.22
C GLN A 427 -53.46 72.32 50.77
N THR A 428 -54.55 72.31 51.53
CA THR A 428 -55.70 73.21 51.34
C THR A 428 -55.34 74.70 51.45
N LYS A 429 -54.20 75.02 52.08
CA LYS A 429 -53.60 76.36 52.12
C LYS A 429 -52.79 76.66 50.85
N LEU A 430 -52.07 75.68 50.30
CA LEU A 430 -51.14 75.83 49.17
C LEU A 430 -51.79 75.77 47.77
N LEU A 431 -52.85 74.97 47.58
CA LEU A 431 -53.55 74.88 46.29
C LEU A 431 -54.19 76.20 45.84
N LYS A 432 -54.40 77.14 46.78
CA LYS A 432 -54.83 78.51 46.51
C LYS A 432 -53.79 79.32 45.71
N GLY A 433 -52.52 78.92 45.65
CA GLY A 433 -51.46 79.63 44.92
C GLY A 433 -51.13 79.07 43.52
N ARG A 434 -51.02 77.75 43.35
CA ARG A 434 -50.43 77.17 42.10
C ARG A 434 -51.26 77.30 40.81
N ARG A 435 -52.52 77.74 40.86
CA ARG A 435 -53.36 77.97 39.66
C ARG A 435 -52.80 79.05 38.72
N GLN A 436 -51.77 79.79 39.14
CA GLN A 436 -51.26 81.00 38.49
C GLN A 436 -50.15 80.77 37.44
N ALA A 437 -49.64 79.54 37.20
CA ALA A 437 -48.36 79.35 36.48
C ALA A 437 -48.34 78.47 35.20
N ALA A 438 -49.35 77.64 34.91
CA ALA A 438 -49.20 76.54 33.94
C ALA A 438 -49.46 76.89 32.44
N GLN A 439 -49.67 78.16 32.09
CA GLN A 439 -50.26 78.55 30.80
C GLN A 439 -49.25 78.78 29.65
N GLU A 440 -47.94 78.62 29.87
CA GLU A 440 -46.91 79.18 28.97
C GLU A 440 -46.23 78.22 27.97
N LEU A 441 -46.09 76.91 28.27
CA LEU A 441 -45.06 76.04 27.61
C LEU A 441 -45.45 75.27 26.32
N MET A 442 -46.67 75.34 25.82
CA MET A 442 -47.20 74.34 24.85
C MET A 442 -46.78 74.48 23.36
N LYS A 443 -45.75 75.26 22.99
CA LYS A 443 -45.62 75.81 21.61
C LYS A 443 -44.55 75.21 20.66
N GLU A 444 -43.57 74.41 21.09
CA GLU A 444 -42.27 74.31 20.36
C GLU A 444 -41.97 73.03 19.54
N SER A 445 -42.84 72.00 19.49
CA SER A 445 -42.38 70.61 19.22
C SER A 445 -42.47 70.00 17.79
N ARG A 446 -42.72 70.73 16.68
CA ARG A 446 -43.36 70.12 15.47
C ARG A 446 -42.55 69.77 14.19
N GLU A 447 -41.24 70.04 14.04
CA GLU A 447 -40.67 70.25 12.67
C GLU A 447 -39.75 69.17 12.01
N LEU A 448 -39.34 68.06 12.65
CA LEU A 448 -38.11 67.33 12.26
C LEU A 448 -38.15 66.09 11.28
N LEU A 449 -39.26 65.74 10.60
CA LEU A 449 -39.53 64.31 10.28
C LEU A 449 -39.38 63.72 8.83
N GLN A 450 -38.85 64.40 7.80
CA GLN A 450 -39.19 64.05 6.38
C GLN A 450 -38.15 63.42 5.39
N ARG A 451 -36.89 63.07 5.72
CA ARG A 451 -35.81 62.97 4.67
C ARG A 451 -35.26 61.61 4.14
N SER A 452 -35.67 60.41 4.56
CA SER A 452 -34.75 59.22 4.55
C SER A 452 -34.95 58.03 3.56
N ALA A 453 -35.69 58.11 2.44
CA ALA A 453 -36.33 56.91 1.84
C ALA A 453 -35.84 56.29 0.49
N GLN A 454 -34.84 56.80 -0.25
CA GLN A 454 -34.78 56.57 -1.72
C GLN A 454 -33.75 55.58 -2.34
N GLU A 455 -32.70 55.11 -1.66
CA GLU A 455 -31.44 54.69 -2.35
C GLU A 455 -31.26 53.21 -2.80
N ALA A 456 -32.20 52.28 -2.57
CA ALA A 456 -31.83 50.85 -2.37
C ALA A 456 -32.05 49.81 -3.53
N LYS A 457 -32.16 50.15 -4.83
CA LYS A 457 -32.83 49.25 -5.83
C LYS A 457 -32.05 48.59 -6.99
N GLU A 458 -30.79 48.89 -7.31
CA GLU A 458 -30.31 48.70 -8.71
C GLU A 458 -29.48 47.44 -9.08
N GLN A 459 -28.85 46.71 -8.15
CA GLN A 459 -27.64 45.93 -8.48
C GLN A 459 -27.77 44.48 -9.03
N GLN A 460 -28.97 43.90 -9.21
CA GLN A 460 -29.12 42.42 -9.20
C GLN A 460 -29.14 41.66 -10.57
N ARG A 461 -28.69 42.25 -11.69
CA ARG A 461 -29.05 41.75 -13.05
C ARG A 461 -28.03 40.90 -13.86
N GLN A 462 -26.77 40.74 -13.47
CA GLN A 462 -25.72 40.22 -14.37
C GLN A 462 -25.44 38.70 -14.29
N GLN A 463 -26.37 37.96 -14.91
CA GLN A 463 -26.34 36.55 -15.35
C GLN A 463 -25.01 36.10 -16.01
N CYS A 464 -24.49 34.86 -15.93
CA CYS A 464 -25.05 33.50 -16.17
C CYS A 464 -25.07 32.97 -17.64
N VAL A 465 -24.08 33.28 -18.51
CA VAL A 465 -24.14 32.93 -19.96
C VAL A 465 -23.10 31.92 -20.52
N LEU A 466 -21.98 31.56 -19.85
CA LEU A 466 -20.88 30.81 -20.51
C LEU A 466 -21.08 29.27 -20.64
N ILE A 467 -22.09 28.93 -21.43
CA ILE A 467 -22.79 27.67 -21.65
C ILE A 467 -22.07 26.73 -22.67
N SER A 468 -21.72 25.51 -22.23
CA SER A 468 -22.12 24.21 -22.86
C SER A 468 -21.39 23.47 -24.03
N GLN A 469 -20.19 23.82 -24.51
CA GLN A 469 -19.56 23.08 -25.65
C GLN A 469 -18.10 22.70 -25.29
N LEU A 470 -17.54 21.49 -25.47
CA LEU A 470 -17.76 20.41 -26.44
C LEU A 470 -17.49 19.02 -25.81
N ARG A 471 -18.45 18.08 -25.90
CA ARG A 471 -18.23 16.63 -25.78
C ARG A 471 -18.53 15.98 -27.12
N ALA A 472 -17.54 15.43 -27.84
CA ALA A 472 -17.79 14.54 -28.98
C ALA A 472 -16.53 13.73 -29.42
N MET A 473 -16.64 12.39 -29.40
CA MET A 473 -15.98 11.35 -30.26
C MET A 473 -14.42 11.32 -30.38
N GLU A 474 -13.62 10.26 -30.09
CA GLU A 474 -13.59 8.79 -30.36
C GLU A 474 -12.69 8.35 -31.57
N THR A 475 -12.27 7.07 -31.67
CA THR A 475 -10.90 6.60 -32.10
C THR A 475 -10.74 5.57 -33.27
N GLN A 476 -9.68 5.71 -34.12
CA GLN A 476 -8.68 4.76 -34.78
C GLN A 476 -8.97 3.25 -35.19
N PRO A 477 -8.11 2.44 -35.91
CA PRO A 477 -7.39 2.55 -37.24
C PRO A 477 -7.19 1.20 -38.09
N THR A 478 -6.25 1.12 -39.09
CA THR A 478 -5.45 -0.06 -39.71
C THR A 478 -5.62 -0.50 -41.23
N ARG A 479 -4.82 -1.47 -41.80
CA ARG A 479 -4.09 -1.36 -43.15
C ARG A 479 -3.65 -2.69 -43.94
N LYS A 480 -3.29 -2.59 -45.27
CA LYS A 480 -2.59 -3.54 -46.27
C LYS A 480 -3.47 -4.54 -47.12
N GLY A 481 -3.11 -5.23 -48.26
CA GLY A 481 -1.88 -5.50 -49.12
C GLY A 481 -2.18 -6.12 -50.57
N LYS A 482 -1.24 -6.75 -51.34
CA LYS A 482 -1.41 -7.30 -52.77
C LYS A 482 -0.43 -8.44 -53.30
N LEU A 483 -0.81 -9.15 -54.41
CA LEU A 483 -0.06 -9.77 -55.58
C LEU A 483 0.06 -11.34 -55.81
N VAL A 484 0.60 -11.79 -56.99
CA VAL A 484 0.35 -13.07 -57.79
C VAL A 484 1.66 -13.74 -58.34
N ASP A 485 1.62 -14.95 -58.97
CA ASP A 485 2.74 -15.91 -59.25
C ASP A 485 2.84 -16.49 -60.72
N LEU A 486 3.92 -17.23 -61.07
CA LEU A 486 4.34 -17.69 -62.43
C LEU A 486 4.71 -19.20 -62.54
N THR A 487 4.30 -19.89 -63.62
CA THR A 487 4.65 -21.31 -63.90
C THR A 487 5.23 -21.55 -65.31
N GLN A 488 6.02 -20.62 -65.84
CA GLN A 488 6.75 -20.79 -67.10
C GLN A 488 8.25 -20.96 -66.83
N ILE A 489 8.87 -21.97 -67.46
CA ILE A 489 10.34 -22.07 -67.52
C ILE A 489 10.83 -21.18 -68.66
N PRO A 490 11.90 -20.38 -68.48
CA PRO A 490 12.01 -19.11 -69.18
C PRO A 490 13.16 -19.04 -70.20
N GLY A 491 13.68 -20.19 -70.65
CA GLY A 491 14.55 -20.37 -71.83
C GLY A 491 15.66 -19.34 -72.03
N TYR A 492 16.78 -19.50 -71.32
CA TYR A 492 17.89 -18.54 -71.27
C TYR A 492 19.21 -19.04 -71.88
N GLY A 493 19.26 -20.25 -72.45
CA GLY A 493 20.39 -20.74 -73.25
C GLY A 493 21.66 -21.10 -72.47
N LEU A 494 21.53 -21.46 -71.18
CA LEU A 494 22.65 -21.94 -70.37
C LEU A 494 22.89 -23.45 -70.57
N GLU A 495 24.14 -23.91 -70.52
CA GLU A 495 24.56 -25.31 -70.78
C GLU A 495 24.03 -26.35 -69.75
N GLY A 496 23.16 -25.94 -68.84
CA GLY A 496 22.41 -26.79 -67.89
C GLY A 496 20.91 -26.89 -68.16
N GLU A 497 20.41 -26.34 -69.27
CA GLU A 497 18.97 -26.37 -69.64
C GLU A 497 18.52 -27.76 -70.12
N MET A 498 18.33 -28.68 -69.18
CA MET A 498 17.57 -29.91 -69.43
C MET A 498 16.07 -29.58 -69.45
N SER A 499 15.32 -30.20 -70.37
CA SER A 499 13.87 -30.12 -70.33
C SER A 499 13.33 -30.68 -69.01
N ILE A 500 12.10 -30.27 -68.64
CA ILE A 500 11.38 -30.81 -67.46
C ILE A 500 11.35 -32.36 -67.48
N VAL A 501 11.45 -32.98 -68.66
CA VAL A 501 11.33 -34.42 -68.86
C VAL A 501 12.67 -35.14 -68.70
N GLU A 502 13.77 -34.65 -69.28
CA GLU A 502 15.10 -35.26 -69.13
C GLU A 502 15.62 -35.17 -67.69
N LEU A 503 15.24 -34.09 -67.00
CA LEU A 503 15.40 -33.97 -65.54
C LEU A 503 14.78 -35.17 -64.81
N ARG A 504 13.62 -35.68 -65.25
CA ARG A 504 12.87 -36.74 -64.52
C ARG A 504 13.58 -38.10 -64.51
N GLU A 505 14.26 -38.46 -65.60
CA GLU A 505 14.93 -39.77 -65.75
C GLU A 505 16.24 -39.83 -64.98
N ARG A 506 17.07 -38.78 -65.08
CA ARG A 506 18.27 -38.65 -64.22
C ARG A 506 17.90 -38.56 -62.74
N LEU A 507 16.78 -37.88 -62.42
CA LEU A 507 16.19 -37.93 -61.10
C LEU A 507 15.63 -39.32 -60.72
N ALA A 508 15.31 -40.22 -61.66
CA ALA A 508 14.78 -41.55 -61.33
C ALA A 508 15.87 -42.47 -60.75
N LEU A 509 17.03 -42.56 -61.41
CA LEU A 509 18.16 -43.35 -60.91
C LEU A 509 18.72 -42.79 -59.59
N LEU A 510 18.78 -41.46 -59.47
CA LEU A 510 19.14 -40.80 -58.20
C LEU A 510 18.09 -41.02 -57.10
N LYS A 511 16.80 -41.17 -57.43
CA LYS A 511 15.77 -41.54 -56.43
C LYS A 511 15.99 -42.94 -55.89
N GLU A 512 16.40 -43.93 -56.69
CA GLU A 512 16.61 -45.30 -56.19
C GLU A 512 17.78 -45.41 -55.20
N THR A 513 18.91 -44.79 -55.50
CA THR A 513 20.06 -44.76 -54.58
C THR A 513 19.71 -43.97 -53.31
N GLN A 514 18.97 -42.87 -53.47
CA GLN A 514 18.42 -42.09 -52.36
C GLN A 514 17.38 -42.89 -51.54
N GLN A 515 16.58 -43.77 -52.14
CA GLN A 515 15.60 -44.62 -51.46
C GLN A 515 16.28 -45.64 -50.54
N ARG A 516 17.28 -46.38 -51.01
CA ARG A 516 18.02 -47.35 -50.18
C ARG A 516 18.68 -46.66 -48.97
N ALA A 517 19.35 -45.53 -49.19
CA ALA A 517 19.93 -44.72 -48.12
C ALA A 517 18.88 -44.04 -47.21
N GLN A 518 17.64 -43.87 -47.67
CA GLN A 518 16.51 -43.45 -46.83
C GLN A 518 15.97 -44.61 -45.98
N GLU A 519 15.97 -45.84 -46.47
CA GLU A 519 15.47 -47.03 -45.76
C GLU A 519 16.36 -47.37 -44.56
N GLU A 520 17.67 -47.45 -44.74
CA GLU A 520 18.62 -47.64 -43.62
C GLU A 520 18.48 -46.55 -42.55
N LYS A 521 18.32 -45.28 -42.98
CA LYS A 521 18.06 -44.16 -42.07
C LYS A 521 16.70 -44.27 -41.39
N ARG A 522 15.66 -44.75 -42.08
CA ARG A 522 14.33 -45.01 -41.48
C ARG A 522 14.44 -46.07 -40.39
N ASP A 523 15.18 -47.16 -40.62
CA ASP A 523 15.34 -48.24 -39.63
C ASP A 523 16.14 -47.79 -38.41
N GLN A 524 17.25 -47.06 -38.58
CA GLN A 524 17.98 -46.43 -37.48
C GLN A 524 17.10 -45.45 -36.69
N ILE A 525 16.26 -44.67 -37.38
CA ILE A 525 15.27 -43.77 -36.76
C ILE A 525 14.18 -44.56 -36.02
N ILE A 526 13.76 -45.72 -36.51
CA ILE A 526 12.76 -46.59 -35.85
C ILE A 526 13.36 -47.23 -34.60
N GLN A 527 14.57 -47.76 -34.66
CA GLN A 527 15.25 -48.38 -33.52
C GLN A 527 15.52 -47.35 -32.41
N SER A 528 16.08 -46.18 -32.75
CA SER A 528 16.29 -45.10 -31.77
C SER A 528 14.99 -44.55 -31.19
N LYS A 529 13.90 -44.46 -31.98
CA LYS A 529 12.55 -44.14 -31.45
C LYS A 529 12.03 -45.23 -30.51
N ARG A 530 12.24 -46.51 -30.78
CA ARG A 530 11.82 -47.62 -29.90
C ARG A 530 12.56 -47.57 -28.56
N ALA A 531 13.89 -47.46 -28.57
CA ALA A 531 14.70 -47.32 -27.36
C ALA A 531 14.27 -46.11 -26.52
N ARG A 532 14.16 -44.92 -27.15
CA ARG A 532 13.70 -43.70 -26.48
C ARG A 532 12.28 -43.81 -25.92
N ASN A 533 11.39 -44.57 -26.56
CA ASN A 533 10.05 -44.82 -26.04
C ASN A 533 10.07 -45.75 -24.82
N GLN A 534 10.95 -46.75 -24.78
CA GLN A 534 11.15 -47.63 -23.61
C GLN A 534 11.68 -46.82 -22.41
N GLU A 535 12.72 -46.01 -22.60
CA GLU A 535 13.24 -45.09 -21.56
C GLU A 535 12.16 -44.16 -20.99
N LEU A 536 11.28 -43.63 -21.85
CA LEU A 536 10.18 -42.77 -21.43
C LEU A 536 9.08 -43.53 -20.68
N GLN A 537 8.82 -44.80 -21.04
CA GLN A 537 7.90 -45.67 -20.29
C GLN A 537 8.45 -45.98 -18.89
N ASP A 538 9.72 -46.35 -18.78
CA ASP A 538 10.40 -46.60 -17.50
C ASP A 538 10.41 -45.34 -16.61
N ALA A 539 10.75 -44.19 -17.19
CA ALA A 539 10.71 -42.91 -16.49
C ALA A 539 9.29 -42.58 -16.00
N MET A 540 8.26 -42.86 -16.81
CA MET A 540 6.86 -42.66 -16.44
C MET A 540 6.42 -43.60 -15.31
N GLN A 541 6.85 -44.87 -15.33
CA GLN A 541 6.60 -45.82 -14.24
C GLN A 541 7.21 -45.33 -12.93
N ARG A 542 8.50 -44.96 -12.93
CA ARG A 542 9.20 -44.38 -11.76
C ARG A 542 8.47 -43.14 -11.22
N VAL A 543 8.12 -42.21 -12.10
CA VAL A 543 7.31 -41.01 -11.77
C VAL A 543 5.96 -41.39 -11.13
N SER A 544 5.26 -42.39 -11.66
CA SER A 544 3.95 -42.83 -11.12
C SER A 544 4.06 -43.37 -9.69
N LEU A 545 5.11 -44.15 -9.39
CA LEU A 545 5.39 -44.67 -8.06
C LEU A 545 5.73 -43.53 -7.08
N CYS A 546 6.58 -42.58 -7.50
CA CYS A 546 6.91 -41.40 -6.70
C CYS A 546 5.67 -40.52 -6.42
N ARG A 547 4.81 -40.29 -7.42
CA ARG A 547 3.52 -39.59 -7.24
C ARG A 547 2.62 -40.29 -6.23
N ALA A 548 2.47 -41.61 -6.33
CA ALA A 548 1.63 -42.40 -5.42
C ALA A 548 2.16 -42.35 -3.98
N ALA A 549 3.48 -42.50 -3.77
CA ALA A 549 4.11 -42.38 -2.46
C ALA A 549 3.95 -40.96 -1.87
N MET A 550 4.18 -39.92 -2.68
CA MET A 550 3.98 -38.52 -2.29
C MET A 550 2.52 -38.20 -1.96
N GLY A 551 1.57 -38.75 -2.70
CA GLY A 551 0.13 -38.64 -2.45
C GLY A 551 -0.26 -39.26 -1.12
N ARG A 552 0.17 -40.49 -0.83
CA ARG A 552 -0.03 -41.15 0.47
C ARG A 552 0.56 -40.33 1.63
N ALA A 553 1.80 -39.88 1.50
CA ALA A 553 2.45 -39.04 2.52
C ALA A 553 1.77 -37.67 2.69
N ALA A 554 1.19 -37.10 1.63
CA ALA A 554 0.41 -35.87 1.71
C ALA A 554 -0.95 -36.07 2.39
N ALA A 555 -1.63 -37.20 2.13
CA ALA A 555 -2.85 -37.58 2.81
C ALA A 555 -2.62 -37.77 4.32
N LEU A 556 -1.58 -38.51 4.73
CA LEU A 556 -1.22 -38.67 6.14
C LEU A 556 -0.96 -37.33 6.83
N ARG A 557 -0.15 -36.43 6.23
CA ARG A 557 0.07 -35.06 6.76
C ARG A 557 -1.18 -34.19 6.79
N TRP A 558 -2.21 -34.52 6.02
CA TRP A 558 -3.48 -33.81 6.03
C TRP A 558 -4.43 -34.35 7.10
N GLU A 559 -4.43 -35.67 7.33
CA GLU A 559 -5.11 -36.27 8.48
C GLU A 559 -4.44 -35.87 9.82
N GLU A 560 -3.11 -35.79 9.90
CA GLU A 560 -2.40 -35.19 11.06
C GLU A 560 -2.86 -33.75 11.33
N LYS A 561 -3.00 -32.92 10.29
CA LYS A 561 -3.49 -31.53 10.40
C LYS A 561 -4.99 -31.43 10.70
N LYS A 562 -5.75 -32.48 10.42
CA LYS A 562 -7.15 -32.66 10.82
C LYS A 562 -7.29 -33.34 12.18
N GLY A 563 -6.19 -33.80 12.77
CA GLY A 563 -6.12 -34.33 14.12
C GLY A 563 -6.90 -33.46 15.09
N PRO A 564 -7.55 -34.08 16.08
CA PRO A 564 -8.87 -33.71 16.60
C PRO A 564 -9.01 -32.20 16.77
N ALA A 565 -9.91 -31.62 15.95
CA ALA A 565 -10.18 -30.18 15.87
C ALA A 565 -10.28 -29.59 17.28
N ALA A 566 -9.20 -28.89 17.69
CA ALA A 566 -8.81 -28.60 19.07
C ALA A 566 -9.92 -28.85 20.10
N ALA A 567 -9.98 -30.09 20.62
CA ALA A 567 -10.91 -30.46 21.69
C ALA A 567 -10.75 -29.40 22.79
N PRO A 568 -11.83 -28.67 23.15
CA PRO A 568 -11.76 -27.27 23.58
C PRO A 568 -10.69 -27.05 24.65
N GLY A 569 -9.50 -26.69 24.17
CA GLY A 569 -8.27 -26.75 24.95
C GLY A 569 -8.41 -25.85 26.15
N ALA A 570 -7.98 -26.36 27.31
CA ALA A 570 -8.13 -25.72 28.62
C ALA A 570 -7.99 -24.20 28.50
N GLN A 571 -9.12 -23.49 28.54
CA GLN A 571 -9.13 -22.05 28.34
C GLN A 571 -8.27 -21.43 29.44
N ASP A 572 -7.22 -20.72 29.06
CA ASP A 572 -6.31 -20.02 29.97
C ASP A 572 -7.05 -19.48 31.19
N GLU A 573 -6.60 -19.84 32.40
CA GLU A 573 -7.25 -19.41 33.65
C GLU A 573 -7.41 -17.88 33.70
N ARG A 574 -6.44 -17.16 33.11
CA ARG A 574 -6.45 -15.70 32.89
C ARG A 574 -7.64 -15.23 32.05
N VAL A 575 -7.94 -15.93 30.96
CA VAL A 575 -9.08 -15.66 30.06
C VAL A 575 -10.39 -15.98 30.78
N LEU A 576 -10.47 -17.11 31.50
CA LEU A 576 -11.65 -17.49 32.30
C LEU A 576 -11.93 -16.49 33.43
N ALA A 577 -10.92 -16.07 34.18
CA ALA A 577 -11.04 -15.09 35.25
C ALA A 577 -11.53 -13.73 34.74
N LEU A 578 -11.02 -13.27 33.58
CA LEU A 578 -11.51 -12.05 32.94
C LEU A 578 -12.97 -12.18 32.47
N ARG A 579 -13.37 -13.34 31.93
CA ARG A 579 -14.78 -13.60 31.56
C ARG A 579 -15.72 -13.56 32.78
N ARG A 580 -15.31 -14.11 33.93
CA ARG A 580 -16.05 -14.04 35.20
C ARG A 580 -16.23 -12.60 35.67
N ARG A 581 -15.15 -11.81 35.76
CA ARG A 581 -15.22 -10.38 36.15
C ARG A 581 -16.09 -9.54 35.22
N ILE A 582 -16.08 -9.79 33.91
CA ILE A 582 -16.99 -9.11 32.97
C ILE A 582 -18.45 -9.47 33.26
N ALA A 583 -18.74 -10.73 33.59
CA ALA A 583 -20.09 -11.15 33.95
C ALA A 583 -20.58 -10.50 35.26
N GLU A 584 -19.70 -10.41 36.27
CA GLU A 584 -19.94 -9.69 37.53
C GLU A 584 -20.26 -8.21 37.28
N LYS A 585 -19.39 -7.48 36.56
CA LYS A 585 -19.63 -6.05 36.24
C LYS A 585 -20.85 -5.82 35.35
N ALA A 586 -21.14 -6.73 34.43
CA ALA A 586 -22.37 -6.69 33.64
C ALA A 586 -23.63 -7.00 34.47
N ALA A 587 -23.53 -7.74 35.58
CA ALA A 587 -24.61 -7.96 36.53
C ALA A 587 -24.86 -6.71 37.39
N GLU A 588 -23.81 -6.14 38.02
CA GLU A 588 -23.87 -4.87 38.78
C GLU A 588 -24.56 -3.77 37.95
N ARG A 589 -24.20 -3.65 36.66
CA ARG A 589 -24.79 -2.65 35.75
C ARG A 589 -26.29 -2.89 35.51
N ARG A 590 -26.74 -4.14 35.45
CA ARG A 590 -28.15 -4.49 35.30
C ARG A 590 -28.94 -4.17 36.56
N GLU A 591 -28.36 -4.40 37.73
CA GLU A 591 -28.95 -4.08 39.03
C GLU A 591 -29.11 -2.56 39.21
N LEU A 592 -28.07 -1.78 38.95
CA LEU A 592 -28.15 -0.31 38.99
C LEU A 592 -29.14 0.25 37.96
N ALA A 593 -29.19 -0.33 36.76
CA ALA A 593 -30.18 0.04 35.75
C ALA A 593 -31.62 -0.33 36.15
N ALA A 594 -31.83 -1.46 36.84
CA ALA A 594 -33.12 -1.86 37.37
C ALA A 594 -33.57 -0.92 38.51
N ALA A 595 -32.68 -0.58 39.45
CA ALA A 595 -32.96 0.37 40.52
C ALA A 595 -33.39 1.74 39.97
N LEU A 596 -32.69 2.24 38.93
CA LEU A 596 -33.05 3.48 38.23
C LEU A 596 -34.42 3.40 37.53
N HIS A 597 -34.89 2.22 37.11
CA HIS A 597 -36.20 2.02 36.50
C HIS A 597 -37.34 1.88 37.52
N VAL A 598 -37.08 1.27 38.69
CA VAL A 598 -38.08 1.14 39.77
C VAL A 598 -38.40 2.51 40.40
N ALA A 599 -37.39 3.39 40.51
CA ALA A 599 -37.56 4.74 41.04
C ALA A 599 -38.45 5.68 40.18
N THR A 600 -38.83 5.28 38.96
CA THR A 600 -39.81 6.01 38.14
C THR A 600 -41.18 5.33 38.21
N PRO A 601 -42.08 5.70 39.14
CA PRO A 601 -43.48 5.28 39.02
C PRO A 601 -44.02 5.78 37.68
N ARG A 602 -44.70 4.90 36.93
CA ARG A 602 -45.34 5.28 35.66
C ARG A 602 -46.32 6.41 35.92
N ALA A 603 -45.95 7.62 35.47
CA ALA A 603 -46.86 8.76 35.50
C ALA A 603 -48.15 8.40 34.77
N VAL A 604 -49.25 8.32 35.51
CA VAL A 604 -50.58 8.05 34.96
C VAL A 604 -50.90 9.20 34.01
N ARG A 605 -51.00 8.90 32.71
CA ARG A 605 -51.38 9.91 31.71
C ARG A 605 -52.76 10.48 32.08
N PRO A 606 -52.91 11.80 32.26
CA PRO A 606 -54.23 12.39 32.39
C PRO A 606 -55.06 12.07 31.14
N LYS A 607 -56.31 11.62 31.32
CA LYS A 607 -57.24 11.46 30.19
C LYS A 607 -57.44 12.83 29.53
N PRO A 608 -57.48 12.93 28.19
CA PRO A 608 -57.82 14.18 27.53
C PRO A 608 -59.28 14.55 27.89
N ARG A 609 -59.48 15.72 28.50
CA ARG A 609 -60.83 16.32 28.57
C ARG A 609 -61.25 16.70 27.16
N VAL A 610 -62.40 16.17 26.73
CA VAL A 610 -63.06 16.63 25.50
C VAL A 610 -63.59 18.04 25.76
N SER A 611 -62.98 19.05 25.14
CA SER A 611 -63.46 20.43 25.14
C SER A 611 -64.45 20.63 23.99
N GLY A 612 -65.74 20.58 24.28
CA GLY A 612 -66.77 21.05 23.35
C GLY A 612 -66.95 22.57 23.46
N GLY A 613 -66.97 23.27 22.31
CA GLY A 613 -67.54 24.61 22.15
C GLY A 613 -66.82 25.78 22.84
N GLY A 614 -66.23 26.70 22.07
CA GLY A 614 -65.67 27.93 22.64
C GLY A 614 -64.71 28.71 21.73
N ALA A 615 -65.04 28.89 20.45
CA ALA A 615 -64.24 29.71 19.56
C ALA A 615 -64.65 31.19 19.67
N GLN A 616 -63.80 32.06 20.22
CA GLN A 616 -63.84 33.51 19.91
C GLN A 616 -62.59 34.29 20.39
N TRP A 617 -62.18 35.27 19.56
CA TRP A 617 -61.20 36.35 19.81
C TRP A 617 -59.72 36.00 20.03
N ALA A 618 -58.94 35.94 18.92
CA ALA A 618 -57.50 36.19 18.94
C ALA A 618 -56.94 36.60 17.55
N GLU A 619 -57.33 37.77 17.04
CA GLU A 619 -56.61 38.38 15.91
C GLU A 619 -56.56 39.91 16.04
N ARG A 620 -55.39 40.42 16.48
CA ARG A 620 -54.78 41.74 16.22
C ARG A 620 -53.67 42.03 17.24
N LEU A 621 -52.41 41.93 16.82
CA LEU A 621 -51.46 43.05 16.74
C LEU A 621 -50.07 42.57 16.30
N ALA A 622 -49.35 43.44 15.58
CA ALA A 622 -47.95 43.33 15.21
C ALA A 622 -47.02 43.44 16.44
N GLY A 623 -45.71 43.16 16.42
CA GLY A 623 -44.78 42.77 15.34
C GLY A 623 -43.33 43.16 15.69
N GLY A 624 -42.33 42.56 15.02
CA GLY A 624 -40.89 42.70 15.35
C GLY A 624 -40.48 41.80 16.53
N GLY A 625 -39.39 41.02 16.53
CA GLY A 625 -38.03 41.21 15.97
C GLY A 625 -37.07 41.20 17.18
N ARG A 626 -35.92 40.50 17.26
CA ARG A 626 -34.92 40.02 16.27
C ARG A 626 -34.09 38.84 16.88
N ALA A 627 -33.15 38.33 16.08
CA ALA A 627 -31.93 37.59 16.44
C ALA A 627 -32.03 36.06 16.73
N GLY A 628 -31.15 35.31 16.06
CA GLY A 628 -30.84 33.89 16.33
C GLY A 628 -29.55 33.77 17.18
N PRO A 629 -28.70 32.72 17.04
CA PRO A 629 -28.64 31.70 15.98
C PRO A 629 -29.01 30.28 16.45
N GLY A 630 -29.16 29.35 15.50
CA GLY A 630 -29.47 27.95 15.78
C GLY A 630 -28.23 27.07 16.00
N SER A 631 -28.39 26.05 16.85
CA SER A 631 -27.45 24.94 17.03
C SER A 631 -28.14 23.58 16.83
N ASP A 632 -27.42 22.70 16.15
CA ASP A 632 -27.57 21.24 16.03
C ASP A 632 -28.93 20.57 16.30
N ARG A 633 -29.61 20.17 15.20
CA ARG A 633 -30.42 18.94 15.19
C ARG A 633 -29.61 17.77 14.65
N THR A 634 -29.01 17.02 15.57
CA THR A 634 -28.49 15.67 15.29
C THR A 634 -29.60 14.73 14.81
N ARG A 635 -29.28 13.92 13.80
CA ARG A 635 -30.17 12.88 13.28
C ARG A 635 -30.53 11.87 14.37
N ARG A 636 -31.83 11.59 14.54
CA ARG A 636 -32.27 10.33 15.16
C ARG A 636 -32.02 9.20 14.18
N GLY A 637 -30.99 8.40 14.42
CA GLY A 637 -30.86 7.08 13.81
C GLY A 637 -31.81 6.11 14.51
N ALA A 638 -32.88 5.69 13.83
CA ALA A 638 -33.71 4.59 14.30
C ALA A 638 -33.05 3.26 13.88
N VAL A 639 -32.56 2.49 14.85
CA VAL A 639 -32.19 1.09 14.67
C VAL A 639 -33.19 0.26 15.46
N GLY A 640 -33.97 -0.56 14.78
CA GLY A 640 -34.93 -1.47 15.42
C GLY A 640 -34.24 -2.77 15.82
N GLU A 641 -34.23 -3.07 17.12
CA GLU A 641 -33.97 -4.42 17.60
C GLU A 641 -35.17 -5.32 17.27
N ARG A 642 -34.94 -6.41 16.53
CA ARG A 642 -35.90 -7.52 16.46
C ARG A 642 -35.53 -8.56 17.51
N ARG A 643 -36.44 -8.82 18.44
CA ARG A 643 -36.48 -10.06 19.23
C ARG A 643 -37.22 -11.15 18.44
N GLN A 644 -36.65 -12.35 18.42
CA GLN A 644 -37.24 -13.70 18.25
C GLN A 644 -36.06 -14.66 18.53
N VAL A 645 -36.07 -15.68 19.40
CA VAL A 645 -37.15 -16.57 19.90
C VAL A 645 -37.80 -17.27 18.71
N GLN A 646 -37.29 -18.39 18.19
CA GLN A 646 -36.72 -19.59 18.85
C GLN A 646 -35.44 -20.11 18.17
#